data_AF-A0A9P0ICE8-F1
#
_entry.id   AF-A0A9P0ICE8-F1
#
_cell.length_a   1.000
_cell.length_b   1.000
_cell.length_c   1.000
_cell.angle_alpha   90.00
_cell.angle_beta   90.00
_cell.angle_gamma   90.00
#
_symmetry.space_group_name_H-M   'P 1'
#
loop_
_entity.id
_entity.type
_entity.pdbx_description
1 polymer ?
#
loop_
_entity_poly.entity_id
_entity_poly.type
_entity_poly.pdbx_seq_one_letter_code
_entity_poly.pdbx_strand_id
1 'polypeptide(L)'
;MTDRDLSYKVEYAKSGKSTCKACFNKIDEGAVRIAVLVQSFRFDGKESRWHHEKCFFKSNQPTSTAEIGNFYNLKSDDQTRIKSQIEKPIGMVVSVTKPSNPGKRPTDPQAVSNAQALKDYFIQCCKSNKISCTHCSIKICKDEIRVSKNVQNKLLKKKVPLSYHIKCFVELRSKLHFYAGGDSIPGFKTLPKKAKEMVMAEIKPLSDDEIPIKKLKTETSEEDKKKMMEQNDLFHKYRKALSVLSKKEMEKLLEANSQKLRHNAGPNERLDSLAECMAFGKLEPCEECKQGQLVLLTNKYKCTGNLTEWTKCAYVTQNPKRSPMVIPTEFANNPVFENFTPSTDVRLLETAPEPDAPLATPAKKEVSIPPLKDLQFFFYGDFDNKEEIHKRILKLGGVVITKLLDSTAAVISTKANVEKMLFKMKEIRSKDIQVVEETFFDIIEKAGSCTVAQSLELIKENNITDWGSDPASRVPAKVLGEISTNSMLKIAGGSSVDPACGLNINKFHVYVDPNNIKYTVVLSLTDVVAQKNSYYKMQVLEADDKREYWLFTSWGRIGTNIGNFDTKKCNSRGGAIKRFEELFREKTQNDWNNRGQFKKVPERYYPLEMDNAIDFGSNEILAVSDKCALDKSVQKLIIKLFDVKTMNKTLTEFELDTVKMPLGQLSKTQIIAGYTILSEVQALIDSESTEKVKLIDATNRFFTLIPHNFGTNNPPLLDNMEIIRSKAALLDNLLEIELAYSLFKIRTNESNPILANYLKLKVDIALLPNTSPEYAMINEYLTNTHGHTHVKTYTLNIQKVFKVVREGEDDRFTPFKKLHNRRLLWHGSRTTNFVGILSQGLRIAPPEAPATGYMFGKGVYFADMVTKSANYCYKTVFDTVGFMLLCEVALGNMHIVQDSDKTPLPPGMHSRFGEGGTMPNPAENRVLDDGTIVPLGKPIPNRPCSRRRLLYNEFIVYNEAQVKVKYLLQVNFKYVNI
;
A
#
# COMPACT_ATOMS: atom_id res chain seq x y z
N MET A 1 -3.36 -17.37 11.31
CA MET A 1 -2.74 -17.94 10.09
C MET A 1 -3.46 -19.21 9.69
N THR A 2 -3.84 -19.33 8.41
CA THR A 2 -4.29 -20.56 7.77
C THR A 2 -3.10 -21.26 7.12
N ASP A 3 -3.16 -22.55 6.80
CA ASP A 3 -2.08 -23.27 6.08
C ASP A 3 -1.71 -22.66 4.72
N ARG A 4 -2.55 -21.79 4.17
CA ARG A 4 -2.27 -21.01 2.96
C ARG A 4 -1.30 -19.85 3.19
N ASP A 5 -1.09 -19.46 4.45
CA ASP A 5 -0.24 -18.34 4.85
C ASP A 5 1.20 -18.77 5.15
N LEU A 6 1.42 -20.07 5.36
CA LEU A 6 2.75 -20.66 5.54
C LEU A 6 3.62 -20.50 4.29
N SER A 7 4.93 -20.56 4.48
CA SER A 7 5.91 -20.46 3.39
C SER A 7 5.97 -21.75 2.57
N TYR A 8 5.67 -22.88 3.22
CA TYR A 8 5.81 -24.22 2.65
C TYR A 8 4.57 -25.07 2.89
N LYS A 9 4.33 -26.03 2.00
CA LYS A 9 3.24 -27.02 2.11
C LYS A 9 3.74 -28.38 1.66
N VAL A 10 3.40 -29.46 2.36
CA VAL A 10 3.73 -30.84 1.97
C VAL A 10 2.48 -31.66 1.70
N GLU A 11 2.51 -32.54 0.70
CA GLU A 11 1.46 -33.54 0.49
C GLU A 11 1.96 -34.71 -0.37
N TYR A 12 1.21 -35.81 -0.40
CA TYR A 12 1.39 -36.85 -1.40
C TYR A 12 0.82 -36.38 -2.76
N ALA A 13 1.57 -36.60 -3.84
CA ALA A 13 1.17 -36.20 -5.17
C ALA A 13 -0.12 -36.91 -5.60
N LYS A 14 -1.17 -36.14 -5.88
CA LYS A 14 -2.50 -36.67 -6.28
C LYS A 14 -2.54 -37.28 -7.69
N SER A 15 -1.54 -36.97 -8.52
CA SER A 15 -1.39 -37.50 -9.87
C SER A 15 0.03 -37.24 -10.39
N GLY A 16 0.47 -38.05 -11.34
CA GLY A 16 1.72 -37.89 -12.08
C GLY A 16 1.81 -36.64 -12.99
N LYS A 17 0.81 -35.75 -12.98
CA LYS A 17 0.76 -34.53 -13.81
C LYS A 17 1.63 -33.39 -13.28
N SER A 18 2.19 -33.56 -12.09
CA SER A 18 2.85 -32.49 -11.35
C SER A 18 4.32 -32.40 -11.73
N THR A 19 4.83 -31.23 -12.12
CA THR A 19 6.23 -31.06 -12.51
C THR A 19 7.04 -30.37 -11.41
N CYS A 20 8.18 -30.95 -11.04
CA CYS A 20 9.11 -30.36 -10.08
C CYS A 20 9.74 -29.07 -10.63
N LYS A 21 9.63 -27.95 -9.91
CA LYS A 21 10.17 -26.65 -10.35
C LYS A 21 11.69 -26.47 -10.20
N ALA A 22 12.40 -27.52 -9.78
CA ALA A 22 13.86 -27.53 -9.66
C ALA A 22 14.52 -28.37 -10.76
N CYS A 23 14.09 -29.62 -10.94
CA CYS A 23 14.64 -30.52 -11.98
C CYS A 23 13.77 -30.61 -13.24
N PHE A 24 12.56 -30.02 -13.25
CA PHE A 24 11.59 -30.04 -14.34
C PHE A 24 11.01 -31.42 -14.71
N ASN A 25 11.38 -32.48 -14.00
CA ASN A 25 10.81 -33.81 -14.17
C ASN A 25 9.43 -33.92 -13.51
N LYS A 26 8.62 -34.87 -13.99
CA LYS A 26 7.34 -35.24 -13.37
C LYS A 26 7.58 -35.79 -11.95
N ILE A 27 6.60 -35.56 -11.08
CA ILE A 27 6.52 -36.09 -9.72
C ILE A 27 5.46 -37.19 -9.79
N ASP A 28 5.87 -38.42 -9.48
CA ASP A 28 5.02 -39.59 -9.56
C ASP A 28 3.86 -39.52 -8.57
N GLU A 29 2.75 -40.15 -8.92
CA GLU A 29 1.58 -40.26 -8.05
C GLU A 29 1.94 -41.00 -6.75
N GLY A 30 1.42 -40.51 -5.62
CA GLY A 30 1.74 -41.06 -4.30
C GLY A 30 3.11 -40.65 -3.74
N ALA A 31 3.98 -39.99 -4.51
CA ALA A 31 5.26 -39.51 -3.99
C ALA A 31 5.12 -38.26 -3.10
N VAL A 32 5.97 -38.13 -2.08
CA VAL A 32 6.03 -36.92 -1.23
C VAL A 32 6.55 -35.74 -2.04
N ARG A 33 5.79 -34.65 -2.05
CA ARG A 33 6.16 -33.39 -2.68
C ARG A 33 5.99 -32.20 -1.74
N ILE A 34 6.92 -31.26 -1.84
CA ILE A 34 6.94 -30.04 -1.01
C ILE A 34 6.79 -28.84 -1.95
N ALA A 35 5.83 -27.97 -1.66
CA ALA A 35 5.60 -26.72 -2.37
C ALA A 35 6.17 -25.52 -1.62
N VAL A 36 6.76 -24.59 -2.38
CA VAL A 36 6.97 -23.21 -1.94
C VAL A 36 5.74 -22.40 -2.33
N LEU A 37 5.11 -21.73 -1.37
CA LEU A 37 3.95 -20.87 -1.59
C LEU A 37 4.43 -19.45 -1.92
N VAL A 38 4.20 -18.99 -3.15
CA VAL A 38 4.61 -17.65 -3.60
C VAL A 38 3.41 -16.85 -4.07
N GLN A 39 3.44 -15.52 -3.94
CA GLN A 39 2.36 -14.67 -4.45
C GLN A 39 2.23 -14.84 -5.98
N SER A 40 1.01 -15.08 -6.46
CA SER A 40 0.75 -15.16 -7.90
C SER A 40 0.74 -13.76 -8.52
N PHE A 41 1.23 -13.64 -9.75
CA PHE A 41 1.13 -12.41 -10.53
C PHE A 41 -0.25 -12.23 -11.20
N ARG A 42 -1.04 -13.31 -11.30
CA ARG A 42 -2.31 -13.33 -12.07
C ARG A 42 -3.55 -13.06 -11.23
N PHE A 43 -3.50 -13.31 -9.93
CA PHE A 43 -4.62 -13.17 -9.01
C PHE A 43 -4.12 -12.93 -7.60
N ASP A 44 -4.99 -12.38 -6.74
CA ASP A 44 -4.66 -12.05 -5.36
C ASP A 44 -4.69 -13.30 -4.46
N GLY A 45 -3.59 -14.07 -4.51
CA GLY A 45 -3.38 -15.26 -3.70
C GLY A 45 -2.05 -15.96 -3.99
N LYS A 46 -1.71 -16.95 -3.16
CA LYS A 46 -0.47 -17.71 -3.32
C LYS A 46 -0.63 -18.90 -4.28
N GLU A 47 0.34 -19.09 -5.16
CA GLU A 47 0.50 -20.27 -6.02
C GLU A 47 1.48 -21.27 -5.41
N SER A 48 1.18 -22.56 -5.51
CA SER A 48 2.05 -23.64 -5.02
C SER A 48 3.05 -24.06 -6.09
N ARG A 49 4.34 -23.88 -5.81
CA ARG A 49 5.44 -24.36 -6.67
C ARG A 49 5.97 -25.68 -6.14
N TRP A 50 5.49 -26.79 -6.69
CA TRP A 50 5.86 -28.14 -6.26
C TRP A 50 7.29 -28.53 -6.61
N HIS A 51 7.95 -29.23 -5.68
CA HIS A 51 9.28 -29.80 -5.79
C HIS A 51 9.27 -31.26 -5.30
N HIS A 52 10.14 -32.12 -5.85
CA HIS A 52 10.48 -33.38 -5.17
C HIS A 52 11.13 -33.08 -3.82
N GLU A 53 10.94 -33.95 -2.83
CA GLU A 53 11.56 -33.85 -1.50
C GLU A 53 13.06 -33.53 -1.59
N LYS A 54 13.84 -34.38 -2.29
CA LYS A 54 15.29 -34.19 -2.49
C LYS A 54 15.67 -32.90 -3.24
N CYS A 55 14.77 -32.37 -4.06
CA CYS A 55 15.03 -31.15 -4.83
C CYS A 55 14.69 -29.89 -4.03
N PHE A 56 13.73 -29.96 -3.12
CA PHE A 56 13.33 -28.87 -2.25
C PHE A 56 14.48 -28.49 -1.30
N PHE A 57 15.06 -29.47 -0.59
CA PHE A 57 16.15 -29.27 0.36
C PHE A 57 17.50 -28.87 -0.27
N LYS A 58 17.60 -28.84 -1.62
CA LYS A 58 18.77 -28.26 -2.31
C LYS A 58 18.75 -26.74 -2.35
N SER A 59 17.59 -26.12 -2.17
CA SER A 59 17.41 -24.68 -2.43
C SER A 59 16.60 -23.95 -1.37
N ASN A 60 15.85 -24.67 -0.53
CA ASN A 60 15.05 -24.09 0.56
C ASN A 60 15.31 -24.88 1.85
N GLN A 61 15.32 -24.19 2.98
CA GLN A 61 15.50 -24.80 4.30
C GLN A 61 14.49 -24.16 5.27
N PRO A 62 13.42 -24.88 5.64
CA PRO A 62 12.48 -24.45 6.69
C PRO A 62 13.21 -24.41 8.04
N THR A 63 12.85 -23.46 8.90
CA THR A 63 13.45 -23.36 10.26
C THR A 63 12.86 -24.38 11.23
N SER A 64 11.61 -24.75 11.01
CA SER A 64 10.88 -25.72 11.83
C SER A 64 9.84 -26.47 11.00
N THR A 65 9.38 -27.61 11.51
CA THR A 65 8.26 -28.36 10.92
C THR A 65 6.95 -27.58 10.95
N ALA A 66 6.81 -26.61 11.85
CA ALA A 66 5.63 -25.73 11.95
C ALA A 66 5.47 -24.79 10.73
N GLU A 67 6.55 -24.49 10.01
CA GLU A 67 6.51 -23.69 8.77
C GLU A 67 5.97 -24.47 7.56
N ILE A 68 5.77 -25.79 7.70
CA ILE A 68 5.35 -26.69 6.63
C ILE A 68 3.89 -27.10 6.86
N GLY A 69 2.98 -26.52 6.08
CA GLY A 69 1.56 -26.90 6.10
C GLY A 69 1.36 -28.38 5.76
N ASN A 70 0.38 -29.02 6.41
CA ASN A 70 0.04 -30.45 6.31
C ASN A 70 1.12 -31.45 6.80
N PHE A 71 2.15 -31.03 7.52
CA PHE A 71 3.24 -31.92 7.96
C PHE A 71 2.74 -33.15 8.74
N TYR A 72 1.83 -32.96 9.70
CA TYR A 72 1.31 -34.04 10.56
C TYR A 72 0.33 -35.01 9.87
N ASN A 73 -0.01 -34.76 8.60
CA ASN A 73 -0.82 -35.68 7.79
C ASN A 73 0.06 -36.68 7.01
N LEU A 74 1.38 -36.56 7.07
CA LEU A 74 2.31 -37.53 6.50
C LEU A 74 2.43 -38.78 7.38
N LYS A 75 2.89 -39.88 6.79
CA LYS A 75 3.27 -41.09 7.55
C LYS A 75 4.43 -40.79 8.51
N SER A 76 4.48 -41.50 9.63
CA SER A 76 5.53 -41.41 10.65
C SER A 76 6.94 -41.49 10.05
N ASP A 77 7.20 -42.43 9.16
CA ASP A 77 8.50 -42.58 8.46
C ASP A 77 8.88 -41.33 7.64
N ASP A 78 7.91 -40.73 6.94
CA ASP A 78 8.11 -39.54 6.12
C ASP A 78 8.31 -38.28 6.99
N GLN A 79 7.58 -38.18 8.12
CA GLN A 79 7.75 -37.11 9.10
C GLN A 79 9.16 -37.14 9.71
N THR A 80 9.62 -38.31 10.16
CA THR A 80 10.97 -38.50 10.70
C THR A 80 12.04 -38.20 9.66
N ARG A 81 11.84 -38.65 8.42
CA ARG A 81 12.77 -38.35 7.32
C ARG A 81 12.86 -36.85 7.05
N ILE A 82 11.74 -36.14 6.97
CA ILE A 82 11.72 -34.68 6.76
C ILE A 82 12.32 -33.93 7.96
N LYS A 83 11.99 -34.33 9.20
CA LYS A 83 12.63 -33.78 10.42
C LYS A 83 14.15 -33.93 10.36
N SER A 84 14.64 -35.13 10.04
CA SER A 84 16.08 -35.37 9.90
C SER A 84 16.74 -34.54 8.79
N GLN A 85 16.01 -34.17 7.73
CA GLN A 85 16.53 -33.32 6.66
C GLN A 85 16.54 -31.83 7.05
N ILE A 86 15.60 -31.39 7.90
CA ILE A 86 15.58 -30.05 8.48
C ILE A 86 16.73 -29.89 9.49
N GLU A 87 17.00 -30.94 10.29
CA GLU A 87 18.07 -31.00 11.28
C GLU A 87 19.48 -31.18 10.69
N LYS A 88 19.60 -31.64 9.44
CA LYS A 88 20.89 -31.78 8.75
C LYS A 88 21.42 -30.40 8.29
N PRO A 89 22.61 -29.96 8.75
CA PRO A 89 23.22 -28.72 8.29
C PRO A 89 23.82 -28.92 6.89
N ILE A 90 22.99 -28.74 5.84
CA ILE A 90 23.45 -28.76 4.46
C ILE A 90 23.54 -27.33 3.95
N GLY A 91 24.75 -26.88 3.60
CA GLY A 91 24.99 -25.59 2.93
C GLY A 91 25.53 -24.47 3.82
N MET A 92 25.73 -24.72 5.11
CA MET A 92 26.44 -23.80 5.99
C MET A 92 27.95 -24.01 5.89
N VAL A 93 28.71 -22.92 5.83
CA VAL A 93 30.17 -22.95 5.99
C VAL A 93 30.48 -22.45 7.39
N VAL A 94 30.87 -23.34 8.30
CA VAL A 94 31.24 -23.02 9.69
C VAL A 94 32.74 -23.29 9.91
N SER A 95 33.37 -22.58 10.85
CA SER A 95 34.76 -22.80 11.26
C SER A 95 34.99 -24.25 11.69
N VAL A 96 35.82 -25.02 10.98
CA VAL A 96 36.24 -26.37 11.41
C VAL A 96 37.56 -26.24 12.15
N THR A 97 37.67 -26.84 13.34
CA THR A 97 38.96 -27.07 13.99
C THR A 97 39.83 -27.93 13.05
N LYS A 98 41.06 -27.48 12.77
CA LYS A 98 41.93 -28.09 11.76
C LYS A 98 42.04 -29.62 11.95
N PRO A 99 41.94 -30.43 10.87
CA PRO A 99 42.32 -31.84 10.94
C PRO A 99 43.80 -31.96 11.30
N SER A 100 44.14 -32.88 12.17
CA SER A 100 45.48 -33.14 12.67
C SER A 100 46.46 -33.76 11.65
N ASN A 101 46.15 -33.81 10.34
CA ASN A 101 47.10 -34.21 9.30
C ASN A 101 46.69 -33.77 7.88
N PRO A 102 47.57 -33.10 7.10
CA PRO A 102 47.28 -32.68 5.74
C PRO A 102 47.53 -33.83 4.75
N GLY A 103 46.51 -34.63 4.43
CA GLY A 103 46.64 -35.67 3.39
C GLY A 103 45.51 -36.70 3.26
N LYS A 104 44.60 -36.83 4.23
CA LYS A 104 43.45 -37.76 4.14
C LYS A 104 42.15 -37.03 3.74
N ARG A 105 41.30 -37.69 2.93
CA ARG A 105 39.92 -37.23 2.67
C ARG A 105 39.19 -37.07 4.00
N PRO A 106 38.41 -35.99 4.23
CA PRO A 106 37.70 -35.81 5.49
C PRO A 106 36.69 -36.95 5.69
N THR A 107 36.80 -37.67 6.81
CA THR A 107 35.85 -38.72 7.21
C THR A 107 34.72 -38.17 8.10
N ASP A 108 34.84 -36.92 8.56
CA ASP A 108 33.84 -36.22 9.37
C ASP A 108 32.69 -35.65 8.50
N PRO A 109 31.42 -36.01 8.78
CA PRO A 109 30.24 -35.49 8.06
C PRO A 109 30.18 -33.96 7.96
N GLN A 110 30.64 -33.24 9.00
CA GLN A 110 30.62 -31.77 9.04
C GLN A 110 31.68 -31.18 8.10
N ALA A 111 32.88 -31.76 8.09
CA ALA A 111 33.97 -31.37 7.18
C ALA A 111 33.64 -31.69 5.71
N VAL A 112 32.93 -32.79 5.44
CA VAL A 112 32.44 -33.13 4.09
C VAL A 112 31.35 -32.16 3.62
N SER A 113 30.42 -31.79 4.50
CA SER A 113 29.37 -30.78 4.21
C SER A 113 29.97 -29.40 3.93
N ASN A 114 30.90 -28.94 4.78
CA ASN A 114 31.63 -27.68 4.59
C ASN A 114 32.43 -27.69 3.28
N ALA A 115 33.17 -28.76 2.98
CA ALA A 115 33.94 -28.89 1.74
C ALA A 115 33.06 -28.90 0.48
N GLN A 116 31.81 -29.36 0.58
CA GLN A 116 30.85 -29.36 -0.52
C GLN A 116 30.17 -28.00 -0.70
N ALA A 117 29.83 -27.31 0.41
CA ALA A 117 29.29 -25.95 0.40
C ALA A 117 30.32 -24.91 -0.08
N LEU A 118 31.60 -25.08 0.28
CA LEU A 118 32.70 -24.20 -0.14
C LEU A 118 32.92 -24.20 -1.67
N LYS A 119 32.60 -25.30 -2.37
CA LYS A 119 32.74 -25.38 -3.85
C LYS A 119 31.85 -24.39 -4.61
N ASP A 120 30.78 -23.93 -3.99
CA ASP A 120 29.89 -22.94 -4.59
C ASP A 120 30.35 -21.50 -4.31
N TYR A 121 31.39 -21.28 -3.50
CA TYR A 121 31.98 -19.96 -3.24
C TYR A 121 33.36 -19.82 -3.89
N PHE A 122 33.67 -18.62 -4.37
CA PHE A 122 35.02 -18.26 -4.75
C PHE A 122 35.26 -16.76 -4.59
N ILE A 123 36.53 -16.41 -4.38
CA ILE A 123 37.00 -15.04 -4.29
C ILE A 123 38.04 -14.75 -5.36
N GLN A 124 37.90 -13.62 -6.06
CA GLN A 124 38.85 -13.20 -7.08
C GLN A 124 38.81 -11.69 -7.30
N CYS A 125 39.89 -11.14 -7.86
CA CYS A 125 39.88 -9.80 -8.43
C CYS A 125 39.04 -9.75 -9.71
N CYS A 126 38.31 -8.67 -9.90
CA CYS A 126 37.46 -8.45 -11.06
C CYS A 126 38.32 -8.17 -12.29
N LYS A 127 38.14 -8.95 -13.37
CA LYS A 127 38.92 -8.80 -14.61
C LYS A 127 38.33 -7.76 -15.58
N SER A 128 37.11 -7.28 -15.34
CA SER A 128 36.37 -6.40 -16.24
C SER A 128 35.29 -5.58 -15.51
N ASN A 129 34.98 -4.37 -15.98
CA ASN A 129 33.93 -3.49 -15.42
C ASN A 129 32.48 -3.91 -15.75
N LYS A 130 32.26 -5.15 -16.22
CA LYS A 130 30.95 -5.64 -16.69
C LYS A 130 30.11 -6.33 -15.62
N ILE A 131 30.67 -6.57 -14.43
CA ILE A 131 30.04 -7.35 -13.36
C ILE A 131 29.41 -6.41 -12.34
N SER A 132 28.14 -6.61 -12.01
CA SER A 132 27.45 -5.88 -10.94
C SER A 132 27.27 -6.72 -9.68
N CYS A 133 27.26 -6.05 -8.54
CA CYS A 133 26.97 -6.64 -7.24
C CYS A 133 25.48 -6.99 -7.15
N THR A 134 25.16 -8.21 -6.75
CA THR A 134 23.76 -8.70 -6.69
C THR A 134 22.97 -8.06 -5.55
N HIS A 135 23.63 -7.55 -4.51
CA HIS A 135 22.97 -6.91 -3.36
C HIS A 135 22.62 -5.44 -3.63
N CYS A 136 23.62 -4.63 -4.00
CA CYS A 136 23.45 -3.19 -4.18
C CYS A 136 23.28 -2.76 -5.65
N SER A 137 23.36 -3.68 -6.61
CA SER A 137 23.29 -3.41 -8.05
C SER A 137 24.39 -2.49 -8.62
N ILE A 138 25.37 -2.08 -7.81
CA ILE A 138 26.52 -1.26 -8.22
C ILE A 138 27.55 -2.12 -8.96
N LYS A 139 28.21 -1.57 -9.99
CA LYS A 139 29.26 -2.26 -10.77
C LYS A 139 30.54 -2.44 -9.94
N ILE A 140 31.11 -3.64 -9.99
CA ILE A 140 32.39 -3.97 -9.37
C ILE A 140 33.51 -3.61 -10.35
N CYS A 141 34.39 -2.68 -9.97
CA CYS A 141 35.43 -2.18 -10.85
C CYS A 141 36.51 -3.24 -11.12
N LYS A 142 37.22 -3.10 -12.25
CA LYS A 142 38.42 -3.86 -12.57
C LYS A 142 39.42 -3.73 -11.43
N ASP A 143 40.03 -4.85 -11.06
CA ASP A 143 40.99 -5.00 -9.97
C ASP A 143 40.39 -4.92 -8.54
N GLU A 144 39.09 -4.65 -8.38
CA GLU A 144 38.40 -4.78 -7.10
C GLU A 144 38.09 -6.25 -6.75
N ILE A 145 38.03 -6.55 -5.45
CA ILE A 145 37.79 -7.90 -4.93
C ILE A 145 36.29 -8.17 -4.92
N ARG A 146 35.90 -9.31 -5.48
CA ARG A 146 34.52 -9.83 -5.41
C ARG A 146 34.47 -11.19 -4.75
N VAL A 147 33.46 -11.38 -3.90
CA VAL A 147 33.06 -12.70 -3.40
C VAL A 147 31.89 -13.16 -4.25
N SER A 148 31.97 -14.36 -4.82
CA SER A 148 30.92 -14.88 -5.70
C SER A 148 30.38 -16.21 -5.20
N LYS A 149 29.06 -16.38 -5.29
CA LYS A 149 28.37 -17.66 -5.04
C LYS A 149 27.79 -18.16 -6.36
N ASN A 150 28.17 -19.36 -6.78
CA ASN A 150 27.59 -20.02 -7.94
C ASN A 150 26.16 -20.47 -7.62
N VAL A 151 25.19 -19.95 -8.37
CA VAL A 151 23.78 -20.33 -8.26
C VAL A 151 23.30 -20.90 -9.58
N GLN A 152 22.44 -21.91 -9.51
CA GLN A 152 21.90 -22.55 -10.70
C GLN A 152 20.78 -21.68 -11.31
N ASN A 153 20.99 -21.16 -12.52
CA ASN A 153 19.99 -20.35 -13.19
C ASN A 153 18.91 -21.25 -13.82
N LYS A 154 17.67 -21.11 -13.34
CA LYS A 154 16.51 -21.94 -13.75
C LYS A 154 16.15 -21.83 -15.23
N LEU A 155 16.52 -20.73 -15.90
CA LEU A 155 16.21 -20.48 -17.32
C LEU A 155 17.31 -21.02 -18.26
N LEU A 156 18.57 -20.94 -17.85
CA LEU A 156 19.73 -21.19 -18.73
C LEU A 156 20.41 -22.56 -18.52
N LYS A 157 19.97 -23.36 -17.53
CA LYS A 157 20.58 -24.65 -17.13
C LYS A 157 22.09 -24.60 -16.82
N LYS A 158 22.68 -23.40 -16.66
CA LYS A 158 24.10 -23.17 -16.32
C LYS A 158 24.23 -22.58 -14.91
N LYS A 159 25.33 -22.90 -14.22
CA LYS A 159 25.73 -22.20 -12.98
C LYS A 159 26.14 -20.77 -13.35
N VAL A 160 25.50 -19.78 -12.73
CA VAL A 160 25.82 -18.36 -12.89
C VAL A 160 26.38 -17.85 -11.57
N PRO A 161 27.54 -17.18 -11.56
CA PRO A 161 28.09 -16.60 -10.35
C PRO A 161 27.33 -15.33 -9.97
N LEU A 162 26.72 -15.32 -8.80
CA LEU A 162 26.23 -14.11 -8.14
C LEU A 162 27.41 -13.45 -7.44
N SER A 163 27.84 -12.29 -7.91
CA SER A 163 28.97 -11.54 -7.34
C SER A 163 28.49 -10.49 -6.34
N TYR A 164 29.27 -10.30 -5.27
CA TYR A 164 29.01 -9.35 -4.19
C TYR A 164 30.28 -8.55 -3.87
N HIS A 165 30.11 -7.30 -3.45
CA HIS A 165 31.16 -6.55 -2.73
C HIS A 165 31.42 -7.21 -1.37
N ILE A 166 32.63 -7.05 -0.81
CA ILE A 166 32.99 -7.60 0.50
C ILE A 166 31.98 -7.16 1.59
N LYS A 167 31.69 -5.86 1.68
CA LYS A 167 30.73 -5.33 2.67
C LYS A 167 29.31 -5.88 2.49
N CYS A 168 28.82 -5.91 1.25
CA CYS A 168 27.51 -6.49 0.95
C CYS A 168 27.44 -7.99 1.22
N PHE A 169 28.55 -8.71 1.06
CA PHE A 169 28.63 -10.13 1.39
C PHE A 169 28.57 -10.34 2.91
N VAL A 170 29.24 -9.49 3.70
CA VAL A 170 29.18 -9.53 5.17
C VAL A 170 27.75 -9.25 5.67
N GLU A 171 27.06 -8.26 5.10
CA GLU A 171 25.65 -7.98 5.41
C GLU A 171 24.72 -9.15 5.09
N LEU A 172 25.00 -9.87 4.00
CA LEU A 172 24.22 -11.01 3.55
C LEU A 172 24.70 -12.37 4.09
N ARG A 173 25.75 -12.42 4.91
CA ARG A 173 26.42 -13.67 5.29
C ARG A 173 25.47 -14.68 5.95
N SER A 174 24.53 -14.20 6.77
CA SER A 174 23.50 -15.03 7.40
C SER A 174 22.50 -15.59 6.38
N LYS A 175 22.12 -14.81 5.35
CA LYS A 175 21.24 -15.29 4.26
C LYS A 175 21.97 -16.22 3.29
N LEU A 176 23.26 -16.01 3.11
CA LEU A 176 24.10 -16.83 2.25
C LEU A 176 24.54 -18.13 2.95
N HIS A 177 24.38 -18.23 4.28
CA HIS A 177 24.76 -19.36 5.13
C HIS A 177 26.29 -19.53 5.21
N PHE A 178 27.04 -18.42 5.30
CA PHE A 178 28.50 -18.42 5.41
C PHE A 178 28.95 -17.80 6.75
N TYR A 179 29.55 -18.61 7.63
CA TYR A 179 29.90 -18.27 9.01
C TYR A 179 31.40 -18.44 9.33
N ALA A 180 32.17 -19.06 8.43
CA ALA A 180 33.62 -19.21 8.55
C ALA A 180 34.38 -17.92 8.22
N GLY A 181 35.69 -17.92 8.47
CA GLY A 181 36.60 -16.83 8.08
C GLY A 181 36.80 -16.73 6.57
N GLY A 182 37.14 -15.52 6.09
CA GLY A 182 37.41 -15.26 4.66
C GLY A 182 38.61 -16.04 4.09
N ASP A 183 39.48 -16.56 4.96
CA ASP A 183 40.62 -17.44 4.63
C ASP A 183 40.17 -18.82 4.11
N SER A 184 38.95 -19.23 4.47
CA SER A 184 38.37 -20.51 4.06
C SER A 184 37.80 -20.49 2.62
N ILE A 185 37.68 -19.32 1.99
CA ILE A 185 37.07 -19.18 0.66
C ILE A 185 38.06 -19.62 -0.45
N PRO A 186 37.65 -20.52 -1.37
CA PRO A 186 38.47 -20.89 -2.52
C PRO A 186 38.89 -19.68 -3.37
N GLY A 187 40.19 -19.55 -3.67
CA GLY A 187 40.77 -18.40 -4.37
C GLY A 187 41.45 -17.35 -3.48
N PHE A 188 41.34 -17.47 -2.14
CA PHE A 188 42.02 -16.56 -1.20
C PHE A 188 43.55 -16.57 -1.37
N LYS A 189 44.15 -17.75 -1.58
CA LYS A 189 45.60 -17.91 -1.76
C LYS A 189 46.15 -17.17 -2.98
N THR A 190 45.34 -16.99 -4.02
CA THR A 190 45.71 -16.33 -5.29
C THR A 190 45.56 -14.80 -5.26
N LEU A 191 45.10 -14.21 -4.15
CA LEU A 191 44.94 -12.76 -4.01
C LEU A 191 46.26 -12.04 -3.67
N PRO A 192 46.40 -10.76 -4.07
CA PRO A 192 47.50 -9.88 -3.64
C PRO A 192 47.58 -9.74 -2.11
N LYS A 193 48.77 -9.44 -1.56
CA LYS A 193 48.99 -9.33 -0.10
C LYS A 193 48.04 -8.33 0.59
N LYS A 194 47.90 -7.13 0.01
CA LYS A 194 46.96 -6.08 0.47
C LYS A 194 45.49 -6.51 0.43
N ALA A 195 45.12 -7.34 -0.55
CA ALA A 195 43.76 -7.87 -0.69
C ALA A 195 43.44 -8.96 0.35
N LYS A 196 44.43 -9.78 0.73
CA LYS A 196 44.30 -10.78 1.79
C LYS A 196 44.03 -10.15 3.16
N GLU A 197 44.76 -9.08 3.47
CA GLU A 197 44.61 -8.31 4.72
C GLU A 197 43.19 -7.71 4.83
N MET A 198 42.66 -7.10 3.76
CA MET A 198 41.30 -6.54 3.74
C MET A 198 40.21 -7.60 3.94
N VAL A 199 40.35 -8.77 3.31
CA VAL A 199 39.37 -9.86 3.43
C VAL A 199 39.37 -10.47 4.84
N MET A 200 40.54 -10.61 5.46
CA MET A 200 40.66 -11.09 6.84
C MET A 200 40.15 -10.07 7.87
N ALA A 201 40.26 -8.77 7.59
CA ALA A 201 39.75 -7.72 8.47
C ALA A 201 38.22 -7.66 8.47
N GLU A 202 37.59 -7.82 7.30
CA GLU A 202 36.14 -7.65 7.10
C GLU A 202 35.34 -8.96 7.29
N ILE A 203 35.87 -10.13 6.91
CA ILE A 203 35.18 -11.44 6.99
C ILE A 203 35.79 -12.27 8.12
N LYS A 204 35.44 -11.92 9.36
CA LYS A 204 35.82 -12.66 10.57
C LYS A 204 34.89 -13.86 10.83
N PRO A 205 35.41 -14.98 11.35
CA PRO A 205 34.58 -16.09 11.80
C PRO A 205 33.66 -15.65 12.94
N LEU A 206 32.40 -16.07 12.90
CA LEU A 206 31.41 -15.85 13.96
C LEU A 206 31.62 -16.86 15.11
N SER A 207 31.31 -16.48 16.34
CA SER A 207 31.36 -17.39 17.50
C SER A 207 30.17 -18.36 17.49
N ASP A 208 30.30 -19.50 18.17
CA ASP A 208 29.27 -20.55 18.21
C ASP A 208 27.91 -20.04 18.76
N ASP A 209 27.91 -19.01 19.60
CA ASP A 209 26.70 -18.38 20.16
C ASP A 209 25.96 -17.46 19.16
N GLU A 210 26.62 -17.01 18.09
CA GLU A 210 26.05 -16.11 17.06
C GLU A 210 25.49 -16.89 15.84
N ILE A 211 25.67 -18.21 15.81
CA ILE A 211 25.13 -19.09 14.77
C ILE A 211 23.66 -19.40 15.11
N PRO A 212 22.68 -19.12 14.22
CA PRO A 212 21.25 -19.25 14.53
C PRO A 212 20.74 -20.67 14.84
N ILE A 213 21.60 -21.68 14.96
CA ILE A 213 21.22 -23.05 15.30
C ILE A 213 21.36 -23.22 16.82
N LYS A 214 20.54 -22.50 17.59
CA LYS A 214 20.30 -22.88 18.97
C LYS A 214 19.31 -24.04 18.95
N LYS A 215 19.76 -25.20 19.46
CA LYS A 215 18.94 -26.40 19.70
C LYS A 215 17.61 -25.98 20.36
N LEU A 216 16.52 -26.03 19.60
CA LEU A 216 15.17 -26.04 20.16
C LEU A 216 15.00 -27.40 20.86
N LYS A 217 15.16 -27.42 22.18
CA LYS A 217 14.68 -28.54 22.99
C LYS A 217 13.16 -28.55 22.89
N THR A 218 12.62 -29.46 22.10
CA THR A 218 11.21 -29.84 22.16
C THR A 218 10.92 -30.44 23.55
N GLU A 219 10.12 -29.74 24.35
CA GLU A 219 9.56 -30.23 25.62
C GLU A 219 8.41 -31.21 25.36
N THR A 220 8.70 -32.34 24.71
CA THR A 220 7.73 -33.45 24.58
C THR A 220 8.35 -34.70 25.19
N SER A 221 7.65 -35.31 26.14
CA SER A 221 8.11 -36.54 26.79
C SER A 221 8.25 -37.67 25.76
N GLU A 222 9.18 -38.60 25.97
CA GLU A 222 9.33 -39.77 25.08
C GLU A 222 8.05 -40.63 25.04
N GLU A 223 7.25 -40.61 26.11
CA GLU A 223 5.95 -41.26 26.18
C GLU A 223 4.93 -40.61 25.23
N ASP A 224 4.89 -39.27 25.16
CA ASP A 224 4.00 -38.55 24.27
C ASP A 224 4.38 -38.75 22.80
N LYS A 225 5.69 -38.81 22.49
CA LYS A 225 6.17 -39.11 21.12
C LYS A 225 5.73 -40.49 20.65
N LYS A 226 5.78 -41.48 21.54
CA LYS A 226 5.32 -42.84 21.25
C LYS A 226 3.81 -42.88 21.00
N LYS A 227 3.01 -42.25 21.87
CA LYS A 227 1.56 -42.13 21.68
C LYS A 227 1.18 -41.39 20.39
N MET A 228 1.90 -40.33 20.04
CA MET A 228 1.70 -39.61 18.77
C MET A 228 1.97 -40.50 17.55
N MET A 229 2.97 -41.36 17.61
CA MET A 229 3.27 -42.32 16.54
C MET A 229 2.14 -43.35 16.39
N GLU A 230 1.68 -43.91 17.50
CA GLU A 230 0.55 -44.86 17.53
C GLU A 230 -0.75 -44.23 16.99
N GLN A 231 -1.05 -42.98 17.37
CA GLN A 231 -2.21 -42.23 16.86
C GLN A 231 -2.12 -41.96 15.35
N ASN A 232 -0.93 -41.69 14.81
CA ASN A 232 -0.72 -41.46 13.38
C ASN A 232 -0.90 -42.76 12.57
N ASP A 233 -0.37 -43.88 13.07
CA ASP A 233 -0.52 -45.19 12.42
C ASP A 233 -2.00 -45.62 12.40
N LEU A 234 -2.75 -45.35 13.48
CA LEU A 234 -4.19 -45.57 13.55
C LEU A 234 -4.96 -44.72 12.51
N PHE A 235 -4.62 -43.43 12.38
CA PHE A 235 -5.19 -42.54 11.37
C PHE A 235 -4.97 -43.08 9.94
N HIS A 236 -3.75 -43.49 9.59
CA HIS A 236 -3.45 -44.04 8.25
C HIS A 236 -4.10 -45.40 8.01
N LYS A 237 -4.28 -46.22 9.05
CA LYS A 237 -5.04 -47.48 8.97
C LYS A 237 -6.48 -47.22 8.54
N TYR A 238 -7.19 -46.30 9.21
CA TYR A 238 -8.55 -45.93 8.84
C TYR A 238 -8.62 -45.24 7.48
N ARG A 239 -7.67 -44.35 7.17
CA ARG A 239 -7.58 -43.70 5.86
C ARG A 239 -7.45 -44.71 4.71
N LYS A 240 -6.69 -45.80 4.90
CA LYS A 240 -6.56 -46.88 3.92
C LYS A 240 -7.87 -47.68 3.79
N ALA A 241 -8.52 -48.01 4.90
CA ALA A 241 -9.80 -48.73 4.89
C ALA A 241 -10.91 -47.92 4.18
N LEU A 242 -10.98 -46.61 4.45
CA LEU A 242 -11.97 -45.71 3.85
C LEU A 242 -11.71 -45.41 2.37
N SER A 243 -10.51 -45.66 1.85
CA SER A 243 -10.15 -45.37 0.45
C SER A 243 -10.94 -46.19 -0.58
N VAL A 244 -11.60 -47.27 -0.13
CA VAL A 244 -12.44 -48.15 -0.96
C VAL A 244 -13.84 -47.54 -1.20
N LEU A 245 -14.25 -46.55 -0.39
CA LEU A 245 -15.58 -45.94 -0.46
C LEU A 245 -15.72 -44.98 -1.66
N SER A 246 -16.92 -44.93 -2.24
CA SER A 246 -17.29 -43.98 -3.28
C SER A 246 -17.52 -42.58 -2.72
N LYS A 247 -17.48 -41.57 -3.61
CA LYS A 247 -17.71 -40.16 -3.24
C LYS A 247 -19.06 -39.95 -2.53
N LYS A 248 -20.13 -40.58 -3.02
CA LYS A 248 -21.49 -40.42 -2.46
C LYS A 248 -21.59 -41.01 -1.06
N GLU A 249 -20.94 -42.14 -0.81
CA GLU A 249 -20.92 -42.80 0.51
C GLU A 249 -20.15 -41.97 1.53
N MET A 250 -19.00 -41.39 1.13
CA MET A 250 -18.25 -40.48 1.98
C MET A 250 -19.05 -39.21 2.33
N GLU A 251 -19.79 -38.64 1.37
CA GLU A 251 -20.63 -37.45 1.61
C GLU A 251 -21.78 -37.77 2.58
N LYS A 252 -22.46 -38.91 2.41
CA LYS A 252 -23.49 -39.38 3.37
C LYS A 252 -22.93 -39.58 4.79
N LEU A 253 -21.75 -40.19 4.93
CA LEU A 253 -21.11 -40.41 6.23
C LEU A 253 -20.73 -39.09 6.92
N LEU A 254 -20.25 -38.11 6.15
CA LEU A 254 -19.93 -36.78 6.67
C LEU A 254 -21.20 -36.02 7.10
N GLU A 255 -22.28 -36.10 6.30
CA GLU A 255 -23.58 -35.51 6.64
C GLU A 255 -24.18 -36.11 7.92
N ALA A 256 -24.14 -37.44 8.07
CA ALA A 256 -24.60 -38.13 9.28
C ALA A 256 -23.80 -37.75 10.55
N ASN A 257 -22.56 -37.30 10.37
CA ASN A 257 -21.69 -36.82 11.45
C ASN A 257 -21.69 -35.30 11.61
N SER A 258 -22.57 -34.59 10.91
CA SER A 258 -22.65 -33.13 10.88
C SER A 258 -21.33 -32.44 10.51
N GLN A 259 -20.44 -33.13 9.79
CA GLN A 259 -19.14 -32.60 9.36
C GLN A 259 -19.27 -31.92 8.00
N LYS A 260 -19.53 -30.62 7.99
CA LYS A 260 -19.63 -29.85 6.74
C LYS A 260 -18.23 -29.50 6.21
N LEU A 261 -17.85 -30.12 5.10
CA LEU A 261 -16.66 -29.74 4.33
C LEU A 261 -16.99 -28.61 3.34
N ARG A 262 -15.95 -27.95 2.83
CA ARG A 262 -16.11 -26.88 1.83
C ARG A 262 -16.72 -27.45 0.54
N HIS A 263 -17.52 -26.64 -0.15
CA HIS A 263 -18.27 -27.03 -1.37
C HIS A 263 -17.41 -27.69 -2.48
N ASN A 264 -16.10 -27.44 -2.49
CA ASN A 264 -15.12 -27.98 -3.43
C ASN A 264 -14.04 -28.86 -2.77
N ALA A 265 -14.33 -29.47 -1.62
CA ALA A 265 -13.37 -30.33 -0.93
C ALA A 265 -12.89 -31.45 -1.87
N GLY A 266 -11.59 -31.79 -1.80
CA GLY A 266 -11.01 -32.87 -2.60
C GLY A 266 -11.40 -34.26 -2.09
N PRO A 267 -11.18 -35.34 -2.87
CA PRO A 267 -11.39 -36.72 -2.40
C PRO A 267 -10.57 -37.03 -1.13
N ASN A 268 -9.30 -36.61 -1.10
CA ASN A 268 -8.43 -36.79 0.06
C ASN A 268 -8.89 -36.00 1.28
N GLU A 269 -9.43 -34.79 1.12
CA GLU A 269 -9.90 -34.01 2.28
C GLU A 269 -11.13 -34.66 2.93
N ARG A 270 -12.01 -35.29 2.13
CA ARG A 270 -13.11 -36.11 2.66
C ARG A 270 -12.58 -37.33 3.42
N LEU A 271 -11.63 -38.03 2.83
CA LEU A 271 -11.00 -39.21 3.44
C LEU A 271 -10.27 -38.86 4.74
N ASP A 272 -9.48 -37.79 4.74
CA ASP A 272 -8.70 -37.35 5.90
C ASP A 272 -9.66 -36.93 7.03
N SER A 273 -10.76 -36.22 6.72
CA SER A 273 -11.76 -35.83 7.72
C SER A 273 -12.53 -37.02 8.30
N LEU A 274 -12.89 -38.02 7.48
CA LEU A 274 -13.53 -39.25 7.96
C LEU A 274 -12.58 -40.13 8.77
N ALA A 275 -11.32 -40.27 8.33
CA ALA A 275 -10.30 -40.99 9.07
C ALA A 275 -10.02 -40.34 10.44
N GLU A 276 -10.08 -39.01 10.51
CA GLU A 276 -9.98 -38.27 11.77
C GLU A 276 -11.19 -38.50 12.68
N CYS A 277 -12.41 -38.56 12.11
CA CYS A 277 -13.61 -38.90 12.87
C CYS A 277 -13.56 -40.33 13.43
N MET A 278 -13.03 -41.29 12.67
CA MET A 278 -12.86 -42.68 13.12
C MET A 278 -11.75 -42.82 14.17
N ALA A 279 -10.65 -42.10 14.01
CA ALA A 279 -9.50 -42.21 14.92
C ALA A 279 -9.74 -41.54 16.28
N PHE A 280 -10.43 -40.40 16.31
CA PHE A 280 -10.50 -39.55 17.50
C PHE A 280 -11.94 -39.16 17.90
N GLY A 281 -12.95 -39.46 17.08
CA GLY A 281 -14.32 -38.99 17.25
C GLY A 281 -14.62 -37.74 16.42
N LYS A 282 -15.92 -37.49 16.20
CA LYS A 282 -16.41 -36.33 15.43
C LYS A 282 -16.22 -35.04 16.21
N LEU A 283 -15.87 -33.96 15.50
CA LEU A 283 -15.67 -32.64 16.07
C LEU A 283 -17.01 -31.94 16.30
N GLU A 284 -17.22 -31.40 17.49
CA GLU A 284 -18.39 -30.56 17.76
C GLU A 284 -18.32 -29.21 17.03
N PRO A 285 -19.47 -28.56 16.77
CA PRO A 285 -19.49 -27.22 16.20
C PRO A 285 -18.71 -26.23 17.06
N CYS A 286 -18.11 -25.24 16.40
CA CYS A 286 -17.31 -24.21 17.07
C CYS A 286 -18.08 -23.51 18.20
N GLU A 287 -17.43 -23.35 19.36
CA GLU A 287 -18.05 -22.77 20.56
C GLU A 287 -18.42 -21.28 20.37
N GLU A 288 -17.65 -20.53 19.59
CA GLU A 288 -17.91 -19.10 19.33
C GLU A 288 -19.05 -18.88 18.34
N CYS A 289 -18.96 -19.46 17.13
CA CYS A 289 -19.92 -19.18 16.05
C CYS A 289 -21.06 -20.20 15.96
N LYS A 290 -21.00 -21.32 16.69
CA LYS A 290 -21.98 -22.44 16.76
C LYS A 290 -22.32 -23.14 15.43
N GLN A 291 -21.96 -22.56 14.30
CA GLN A 291 -22.24 -23.03 12.94
C GLN A 291 -20.98 -23.48 12.19
N GLY A 292 -19.80 -23.08 12.69
CA GLY A 292 -18.53 -23.34 12.03
C GLY A 292 -17.94 -24.71 12.37
N GLN A 293 -17.36 -25.36 11.36
CA GLN A 293 -16.65 -26.62 11.52
C GLN A 293 -15.18 -26.38 11.89
N LEU A 294 -14.69 -27.09 12.90
CA LEU A 294 -13.27 -27.11 13.24
C LEU A 294 -12.53 -28.00 12.24
N VAL A 295 -11.41 -27.50 11.70
CA VAL A 295 -10.54 -28.26 10.81
C VAL A 295 -9.12 -28.17 11.34
N LEU A 296 -8.43 -29.31 11.35
CA LEU A 296 -7.03 -29.38 11.72
C LEU A 296 -6.16 -28.63 10.70
N LEU A 297 -5.41 -27.64 11.17
CA LEU A 297 -4.26 -27.04 10.47
C LEU A 297 -2.98 -27.79 10.88
N THR A 298 -1.79 -27.22 10.66
CA THR A 298 -0.53 -27.89 11.05
C THR A 298 -0.54 -28.45 12.49
N ASN A 299 -0.80 -27.65 13.52
CA ASN A 299 -0.71 -28.12 14.92
C ASN A 299 -1.88 -27.66 15.82
N LYS A 300 -2.97 -27.19 15.22
CA LYS A 300 -4.14 -26.65 15.93
C LYS A 300 -5.38 -26.71 15.07
N TYR A 301 -6.54 -26.83 15.70
CA TYR A 301 -7.83 -26.76 15.04
C TYR A 301 -8.25 -25.31 14.89
N LYS A 302 -8.67 -24.94 13.69
CA LYS A 302 -9.22 -23.61 13.41
C LYS A 302 -10.65 -23.74 12.93
N CYS A 303 -11.50 -22.85 13.42
CA CYS A 303 -12.86 -22.73 12.90
C CYS A 303 -12.85 -22.27 11.43
N THR A 304 -13.68 -22.92 10.63
CA THR A 304 -13.92 -22.56 9.23
C THR A 304 -15.24 -21.82 9.02
N GLY A 305 -16.00 -21.59 10.10
CA GLY A 305 -17.22 -20.80 10.09
C GLY A 305 -16.97 -19.29 9.98
N ASN A 306 -18.07 -18.56 9.82
CA ASN A 306 -18.07 -17.10 9.79
C ASN A 306 -18.74 -16.59 11.07
N LEU A 307 -18.19 -15.53 11.65
CA LEU A 307 -18.85 -14.85 12.77
C LEU A 307 -19.92 -13.89 12.23
N THR A 308 -19.62 -13.24 11.11
CA THR A 308 -20.48 -12.26 10.42
C THR A 308 -20.41 -12.47 8.90
N GLU A 309 -21.17 -11.70 8.14
CA GLU A 309 -21.11 -11.66 6.66
C GLU A 309 -19.76 -11.18 6.09
N TRP A 310 -18.92 -10.56 6.94
CA TRP A 310 -17.66 -9.92 6.56
C TRP A 310 -16.44 -10.61 7.18
N THR A 311 -16.59 -11.32 8.30
CA THR A 311 -15.46 -11.82 9.10
C THR A 311 -15.57 -13.30 9.43
N LYS A 312 -14.45 -13.99 9.23
CA LYS A 312 -14.30 -15.41 9.61
C LYS A 312 -14.17 -15.55 11.11
N CYS A 313 -14.72 -16.64 11.63
CA CYS A 313 -14.49 -17.01 13.03
C CYS A 313 -12.99 -17.25 13.25
N ALA A 314 -12.44 -16.55 14.25
CA ALA A 314 -11.02 -16.60 14.58
C ALA A 314 -10.70 -17.69 15.61
N TYR A 315 -11.70 -18.42 16.12
CA TYR A 315 -11.54 -19.47 17.11
C TYR A 315 -10.50 -20.51 16.68
N VAL A 316 -9.52 -20.73 17.55
CA VAL A 316 -8.46 -21.71 17.41
C VAL A 316 -8.32 -22.45 18.73
N THR A 317 -8.24 -23.77 18.68
CA THR A 317 -8.03 -24.63 19.85
C THR A 317 -7.10 -25.79 19.49
N GLN A 318 -6.35 -26.32 20.46
CA GLN A 318 -5.62 -27.57 20.30
C GLN A 318 -6.47 -28.79 20.69
N ASN A 319 -7.41 -28.60 21.63
CA ASN A 319 -8.23 -29.66 22.22
C ASN A 319 -9.71 -29.36 21.94
N PRO A 320 -10.21 -29.64 20.73
CA PRO A 320 -11.62 -29.45 20.41
C PRO A 320 -12.48 -30.48 21.14
N LYS A 321 -13.72 -30.10 21.50
CA LYS A 321 -14.71 -31.04 22.02
C LYS A 321 -15.10 -32.05 20.94
N ARG A 322 -15.19 -33.32 21.34
CA ARG A 322 -15.46 -34.45 20.45
C ARG A 322 -16.57 -35.32 21.00
N SER A 323 -17.33 -35.91 20.10
CA SER A 323 -18.31 -36.96 20.39
C SER A 323 -18.05 -38.20 19.53
N PRO A 324 -18.60 -39.37 19.87
CA PRO A 324 -18.42 -40.57 19.06
C PRO A 324 -18.98 -40.41 17.63
N MET A 325 -18.32 -41.04 16.66
CA MET A 325 -18.78 -41.07 15.27
C MET A 325 -20.10 -41.85 15.16
N VAL A 326 -21.06 -41.29 14.43
CA VAL A 326 -22.34 -41.93 14.11
C VAL A 326 -22.19 -42.68 12.78
N ILE A 327 -22.51 -43.97 12.79
CA ILE A 327 -22.52 -44.82 11.61
C ILE A 327 -23.98 -45.07 11.24
N PRO A 328 -24.45 -44.58 10.07
CA PRO A 328 -25.81 -44.88 9.61
C PRO A 328 -26.02 -46.39 9.47
N THR A 329 -27.22 -46.87 9.75
CA THR A 329 -27.59 -48.30 9.70
C THR A 329 -27.29 -48.96 8.35
N GLU A 330 -27.34 -48.19 7.25
CA GLU A 330 -26.95 -48.62 5.90
C GLU A 330 -25.49 -49.08 5.77
N PHE A 331 -24.60 -48.55 6.62
CA PHE A 331 -23.15 -48.83 6.59
C PHE A 331 -22.71 -49.83 7.68
N ALA A 332 -23.63 -50.32 8.52
CA ALA A 332 -23.31 -51.23 9.62
C ALA A 332 -22.72 -52.58 9.13
N ASN A 333 -23.15 -53.04 7.94
CA ASN A 333 -22.68 -54.29 7.32
C ASN A 333 -21.49 -54.10 6.37
N ASN A 334 -20.86 -52.91 6.36
CA ASN A 334 -19.69 -52.68 5.53
C ASN A 334 -18.44 -53.22 6.28
N PRO A 335 -17.56 -54.00 5.61
CA PRO A 335 -16.39 -54.62 6.24
C PRO A 335 -15.42 -53.62 6.90
N VAL A 336 -15.52 -52.33 6.57
CA VAL A 336 -14.76 -51.26 7.23
C VAL A 336 -15.24 -51.00 8.68
N PHE A 337 -16.52 -51.26 8.99
CA PHE A 337 -17.17 -50.92 10.26
C PHE A 337 -17.57 -52.12 11.12
N GLU A 338 -17.53 -53.35 10.59
CA GLU A 338 -17.95 -54.58 11.30
C GLU A 338 -17.26 -54.80 12.67
N ASN A 339 -16.00 -54.34 12.81
CA ASN A 339 -15.21 -54.47 14.04
C ASN A 339 -14.81 -53.12 14.65
N PHE A 340 -15.50 -52.04 14.28
CA PHE A 340 -15.17 -50.70 14.75
C PHE A 340 -16.12 -50.24 15.86
N THR A 341 -15.56 -49.93 17.03
CA THR A 341 -16.30 -49.34 18.16
C THR A 341 -16.05 -47.84 18.19
N PRO A 342 -17.08 -46.98 18.03
CA PRO A 342 -16.91 -45.54 18.11
C PRO A 342 -16.39 -45.10 19.50
N SER A 343 -15.23 -44.46 19.53
CA SER A 343 -14.62 -43.89 20.74
C SER A 343 -14.21 -42.44 20.52
N THR A 344 -13.88 -41.75 21.61
CA THR A 344 -13.33 -40.38 21.59
C THR A 344 -11.94 -40.38 22.19
N ASP A 345 -10.98 -39.76 21.50
CA ASP A 345 -9.62 -39.59 21.98
C ASP A 345 -9.10 -38.19 21.63
N VAL A 346 -8.11 -37.69 22.39
CA VAL A 346 -7.48 -36.38 22.14
C VAL A 346 -6.27 -36.58 21.24
N ARG A 347 -6.28 -35.95 20.07
CA ARG A 347 -5.15 -35.98 19.14
C ARG A 347 -3.98 -35.17 19.71
N LEU A 348 -2.88 -35.83 20.06
CA LEU A 348 -1.66 -35.20 20.55
C LEU A 348 -0.87 -34.61 19.36
N LEU A 349 -0.46 -33.35 19.49
CA LEU A 349 0.32 -32.60 18.48
C LEU A 349 1.48 -31.92 19.18
N GLU A 350 2.65 -31.83 18.54
CA GLU A 350 3.80 -31.13 19.11
C GLU A 350 3.48 -29.64 19.28
N THR A 351 3.63 -29.13 20.52
CA THR A 351 3.57 -27.71 20.83
C THR A 351 4.75 -27.01 20.15
N ALA A 352 4.43 -26.14 19.19
CA ALA A 352 5.42 -25.18 18.73
C ALA A 352 5.65 -24.17 19.87
N PRO A 353 6.90 -23.76 20.15
CA PRO A 353 7.12 -22.60 21.00
C PRO A 353 6.31 -21.44 20.42
N GLU A 354 5.67 -20.65 21.28
CA GLU A 354 5.20 -19.34 20.84
C GLU A 354 6.40 -18.65 20.18
N PRO A 355 6.24 -18.04 18.99
CA PRO A 355 7.32 -17.24 18.46
C PRO A 355 7.62 -16.19 19.53
N ASP A 356 8.81 -16.25 20.12
CA ASP A 356 9.34 -15.15 20.91
C ASP A 356 9.05 -13.88 20.10
N ALA A 357 8.43 -12.90 20.75
CA ALA A 357 8.15 -11.59 20.18
C ALA A 357 9.33 -11.23 19.29
N PRO A 358 9.13 -10.97 17.98
CA PRO A 358 10.20 -10.94 17.00
C PRO A 358 11.33 -10.12 17.59
N LEU A 359 12.42 -10.80 17.97
CA LEU A 359 13.67 -10.16 18.40
C LEU A 359 13.87 -9.06 17.39
N ALA A 360 13.72 -7.83 17.86
CA ALA A 360 13.48 -6.66 17.03
C ALA A 360 14.30 -6.84 15.77
N THR A 361 13.63 -7.13 14.64
CA THR A 361 14.35 -7.21 13.37
C THR A 361 15.13 -5.93 13.33
N PRO A 362 16.48 -5.94 13.35
CA PRO A 362 17.24 -4.71 13.29
C PRO A 362 16.66 -4.01 12.08
N ALA A 363 16.10 -2.81 12.33
CA ALA A 363 15.27 -2.09 11.39
C ALA A 363 15.83 -2.34 9.99
N LYS A 364 15.00 -2.83 9.06
CA LYS A 364 15.41 -2.93 7.66
C LYS A 364 15.97 -1.55 7.31
N LYS A 365 17.29 -1.37 7.37
CA LYS A 365 17.93 -0.23 6.77
C LYS A 365 17.61 -0.42 5.31
N GLU A 366 16.73 0.45 4.81
CA GLU A 366 16.51 0.62 3.40
C GLU A 366 17.90 0.65 2.76
N VAL A 367 18.19 -0.33 1.91
CA VAL A 367 19.41 -0.30 1.13
C VAL A 367 19.28 0.93 0.26
N SER A 368 20.04 1.98 0.59
CA SER A 368 19.96 3.25 -0.10
C SER A 368 20.23 3.03 -1.58
N ILE A 369 19.29 3.49 -2.42
CA ILE A 369 19.45 3.46 -3.86
C ILE A 369 20.63 4.39 -4.19
N PRO A 370 21.65 3.92 -4.93
CA PRO A 370 22.80 4.74 -5.24
C PRO A 370 22.39 5.99 -6.05
N PRO A 371 23.01 7.16 -5.81
CA PRO A 371 22.61 8.45 -6.36
C PRO A 371 22.45 8.50 -7.88
N LEU A 372 23.37 7.88 -8.62
CA LEU A 372 23.43 7.95 -10.08
C LEU A 372 22.91 6.68 -10.75
N LYS A 373 22.10 5.88 -10.05
CA LYS A 373 21.66 4.55 -10.52
C LYS A 373 21.07 4.62 -11.93
N ASP A 374 21.70 3.89 -12.86
CA ASP A 374 21.29 3.74 -14.26
C ASP A 374 21.28 5.05 -15.09
N LEU A 375 21.81 6.16 -14.57
CA LEU A 375 22.00 7.40 -15.33
C LEU A 375 23.17 7.29 -16.30
N GLN A 376 22.98 7.75 -17.54
CA GLN A 376 23.96 7.66 -18.61
C GLN A 376 24.76 8.96 -18.75
N PHE A 377 26.10 8.86 -18.73
CA PHE A 377 27.03 9.98 -18.88
C PHE A 377 27.92 9.79 -20.11
N PHE A 378 28.17 10.89 -20.84
CA PHE A 378 29.05 10.90 -22.01
C PHE A 378 30.24 11.86 -21.77
N PHE A 379 31.45 11.45 -22.14
CA PHE A 379 32.64 12.29 -22.01
C PHE A 379 32.97 13.02 -23.31
N TYR A 380 33.18 14.33 -23.23
CA TYR A 380 33.64 15.14 -24.36
C TYR A 380 34.75 16.10 -23.93
N GLY A 381 35.97 15.88 -24.44
CA GLY A 381 37.16 16.68 -24.12
C GLY A 381 38.41 15.85 -23.81
N ASP A 382 39.55 16.54 -23.71
CA ASP A 382 40.81 15.98 -23.22
C ASP A 382 40.87 16.13 -21.69
N PHE A 383 41.02 15.00 -21.00
CA PHE A 383 41.08 14.92 -19.54
C PHE A 383 42.29 14.09 -19.12
N ASP A 384 43.16 14.63 -18.28
CA ASP A 384 44.34 13.92 -17.77
C ASP A 384 43.96 12.74 -16.86
N ASN A 385 42.82 12.83 -16.15
CA ASN A 385 42.35 11.84 -15.17
C ASN A 385 41.09 11.06 -15.60
N LYS A 386 40.92 10.79 -16.90
CA LYS A 386 39.73 10.12 -17.46
C LYS A 386 39.37 8.78 -16.80
N GLU A 387 40.38 7.99 -16.41
CA GLU A 387 40.16 6.70 -15.75
C GLU A 387 39.64 6.84 -14.31
N GLU A 388 39.99 7.92 -13.62
CA GLU A 388 39.59 8.16 -12.23
C GLU A 388 38.13 8.63 -12.16
N ILE A 389 37.74 9.56 -13.04
CA ILE A 389 36.34 10.04 -13.15
C ILE A 389 35.42 8.89 -13.59
N HIS A 390 35.89 8.03 -14.50
CA HIS A 390 35.16 6.83 -14.90
C HIS A 390 34.92 5.87 -13.72
N LYS A 391 35.90 5.71 -12.80
CA LYS A 391 35.72 4.92 -11.57
C LYS A 391 34.74 5.58 -10.58
N ARG A 392 34.75 6.91 -10.46
CA ARG A 392 33.80 7.65 -9.58
C ARG A 392 32.35 7.49 -10.02
N ILE A 393 32.06 7.65 -11.33
CA ILE A 393 30.71 7.47 -11.89
C ILE A 393 30.18 6.05 -11.63
N LEU A 394 31.05 5.04 -11.80
CA LEU A 394 30.68 3.64 -11.56
C LEU A 394 30.38 3.35 -10.08
N LYS A 395 31.15 3.94 -9.15
CA LYS A 395 30.91 3.82 -7.70
C LYS A 395 29.57 4.41 -7.28
N LEU A 396 29.16 5.52 -7.89
CA LEU A 396 27.90 6.20 -7.61
C LEU A 396 26.69 5.57 -8.32
N GLY A 397 26.88 4.50 -9.11
CA GLY A 397 25.81 3.74 -9.77
C GLY A 397 25.51 4.15 -11.22
N GLY A 398 26.27 5.09 -11.79
CA GLY A 398 26.10 5.60 -13.15
C GLY A 398 26.72 4.72 -14.24
N VAL A 399 26.35 5.00 -15.49
CA VAL A 399 26.83 4.29 -16.69
C VAL A 399 27.50 5.27 -17.64
N VAL A 400 28.75 5.02 -18.01
CA VAL A 400 29.45 5.80 -19.03
C VAL A 400 29.22 5.18 -20.40
N ILE A 401 28.74 5.97 -21.36
CA ILE A 401 28.49 5.56 -22.74
C ILE A 401 29.56 6.10 -23.69
N THR A 402 29.89 5.33 -24.74
CA THR A 402 30.93 5.68 -25.74
C THR A 402 30.40 6.43 -26.95
N LYS A 403 29.06 6.48 -27.13
CA LYS A 403 28.35 7.22 -28.17
C LYS A 403 27.25 8.05 -27.53
N LEU A 404 26.98 9.24 -28.07
CA LEU A 404 25.92 10.12 -27.59
C LEU A 404 24.55 9.53 -27.92
N LEU A 405 23.75 9.25 -26.89
CA LEU A 405 22.39 8.71 -27.01
C LEU A 405 21.37 9.75 -26.55
N ASP A 406 20.12 9.66 -27.02
CA ASP A 406 19.06 10.61 -26.61
C ASP A 406 18.63 10.40 -25.14
N SER A 407 18.98 9.25 -24.56
CA SER A 407 18.79 8.90 -23.14
C SER A 407 19.95 9.35 -22.22
N THR A 408 20.87 10.17 -22.71
CA THR A 408 22.03 10.65 -21.92
C THR A 408 21.55 11.70 -20.90
N ALA A 409 21.88 11.49 -19.63
CA ALA A 409 21.47 12.39 -18.54
C ALA A 409 22.30 13.68 -18.51
N ALA A 410 23.62 13.58 -18.69
CA ALA A 410 24.52 14.74 -18.79
C ALA A 410 25.81 14.41 -19.55
N VAL A 411 26.43 15.42 -20.14
CA VAL A 411 27.77 15.35 -20.74
C VAL A 411 28.80 15.94 -19.79
N ILE A 412 29.95 15.29 -19.64
CA ILE A 412 31.06 15.80 -18.84
C ILE A 412 32.07 16.48 -19.77
N SER A 413 32.29 17.78 -19.57
CA SER A 413 33.21 18.63 -20.35
C SER A 413 33.71 19.81 -19.51
N THR A 414 34.85 20.39 -19.89
CA THR A 414 35.42 21.60 -19.27
C THR A 414 34.91 22.87 -19.94
N LYS A 415 34.95 24.01 -19.22
CA LYS A 415 34.57 25.35 -19.72
C LYS A 415 35.32 25.73 -21.02
N ALA A 416 36.61 25.43 -21.08
CA ALA A 416 37.46 25.70 -22.25
C ALA A 416 37.01 24.94 -23.53
N ASN A 417 36.37 23.78 -23.39
CA ASN A 417 35.85 23.00 -24.54
C ASN A 417 34.44 23.42 -24.95
N VAL A 418 33.65 23.95 -24.00
CA VAL A 418 32.34 24.56 -24.27
C VAL A 418 32.52 25.82 -25.12
N GLU A 419 33.50 26.67 -24.78
CA GLU A 419 33.78 27.93 -25.50
C GLU A 419 34.25 27.70 -26.94
N LYS A 420 34.97 26.60 -27.22
CA LYS A 420 35.49 26.27 -28.55
C LYS A 420 34.41 25.79 -29.54
N MET A 421 33.20 25.43 -29.08
CA MET A 421 32.02 25.11 -29.93
C MET A 421 32.30 24.21 -31.15
N LEU A 422 33.06 23.13 -30.95
CA LEU A 422 33.40 22.16 -32.01
C LEU A 422 32.18 21.33 -32.47
N PHE A 423 32.29 20.62 -33.61
CA PHE A 423 31.17 19.93 -34.28
C PHE A 423 30.29 19.05 -33.35
N LYS A 424 30.91 18.26 -32.46
CA LYS A 424 30.18 17.42 -31.49
C LYS A 424 29.50 18.23 -30.39
N MET A 425 30.00 19.41 -30.03
CA MET A 425 29.37 20.31 -29.07
C MET A 425 28.12 20.98 -29.68
N LYS A 426 28.15 21.27 -30.98
CA LYS A 426 26.97 21.69 -31.75
C LYS A 426 25.91 20.58 -31.82
N GLU A 427 26.33 19.32 -31.92
CA GLU A 427 25.44 18.15 -31.86
C GLU A 427 24.80 18.01 -30.46
N ILE A 428 25.58 18.15 -29.38
CA ILE A 428 25.09 18.15 -27.99
C ILE A 428 24.08 19.28 -27.76
N ARG A 429 24.35 20.47 -28.31
CA ARG A 429 23.42 21.62 -28.28
C ARG A 429 22.14 21.34 -29.06
N SER A 430 22.23 20.71 -30.23
CA SER A 430 21.04 20.35 -31.03
C SER A 430 20.11 19.35 -30.33
N LYS A 431 20.69 18.50 -29.46
CA LYS A 431 19.94 17.56 -28.59
C LYS A 431 19.60 18.15 -27.22
N ASP A 432 19.99 19.39 -26.97
CA ASP A 432 19.68 20.19 -25.79
C ASP A 432 20.10 19.54 -24.45
N ILE A 433 21.24 18.83 -24.43
CA ILE A 433 21.75 18.07 -23.26
C ILE A 433 22.62 18.96 -22.35
N GLN A 434 22.44 18.86 -21.01
CA GLN A 434 23.27 19.57 -20.04
C GLN A 434 24.73 19.13 -20.04
N VAL A 435 25.61 20.06 -19.69
CA VAL A 435 27.06 19.84 -19.58
C VAL A 435 27.53 20.18 -18.16
N VAL A 436 28.18 19.24 -17.49
CA VAL A 436 28.65 19.38 -16.09
C VAL A 436 30.17 19.20 -15.98
N GLU A 437 30.77 19.84 -14.99
CA GLU A 437 32.22 19.80 -14.71
C GLU A 437 32.57 18.63 -13.75
N GLU A 438 33.84 18.31 -13.57
CA GLU A 438 34.26 17.24 -12.66
C GLU A 438 33.91 17.50 -11.19
N THR A 439 33.83 18.78 -10.78
CA THR A 439 33.48 19.23 -9.42
C THR A 439 32.08 18.81 -8.99
N PHE A 440 31.20 18.47 -9.94
CA PHE A 440 29.87 17.92 -9.69
C PHE A 440 29.90 16.64 -8.84
N PHE A 441 30.88 15.77 -9.04
CA PHE A 441 30.97 14.50 -8.30
C PHE A 441 31.39 14.72 -6.84
N ASP A 442 32.20 15.75 -6.55
CA ASP A 442 32.59 16.07 -5.18
C ASP A 442 31.39 16.58 -4.34
N ILE A 443 30.42 17.23 -4.99
CA ILE A 443 29.17 17.70 -4.35
C ILE A 443 28.29 16.50 -3.97
N ILE A 444 28.15 15.52 -4.87
CA ILE A 444 27.38 14.29 -4.61
C ILE A 444 28.04 13.44 -3.52
N GLU A 445 29.38 13.31 -3.55
CA GLU A 445 30.12 12.53 -2.57
C GLU A 445 30.07 13.16 -1.16
N LYS A 446 30.07 14.51 -1.05
CA LYS A 446 29.89 15.23 0.23
C LYS A 446 28.47 15.13 0.78
N ALA A 447 27.45 15.04 -0.08
CA ALA A 447 26.05 14.94 0.32
C ALA A 447 25.69 13.56 0.92
N GLY A 448 26.49 12.52 0.70
CA GLY A 448 26.41 11.20 1.33
C GLY A 448 25.25 10.30 0.87
N SER A 449 24.01 10.78 0.92
CA SER A 449 22.78 10.05 0.55
C SER A 449 21.85 10.97 -0.26
N CYS A 450 21.93 10.90 -1.58
CA CYS A 450 20.98 11.57 -2.47
C CYS A 450 20.23 10.56 -3.34
N THR A 451 18.96 10.87 -3.62
CA THR A 451 18.11 10.08 -4.52
C THR A 451 18.45 10.40 -5.98
N VAL A 452 18.01 9.53 -6.90
CA VAL A 452 18.18 9.75 -8.36
C VAL A 452 17.54 11.07 -8.80
N ALA A 453 16.38 11.44 -8.21
CA ALA A 453 15.71 12.71 -8.48
C ALA A 453 16.54 13.93 -8.04
N GLN A 454 17.11 13.90 -6.83
CA GLN A 454 18.01 14.94 -6.34
C GLN A 454 19.29 15.06 -7.17
N SER A 455 19.80 13.94 -7.68
CA SER A 455 20.96 13.95 -8.59
C SER A 455 20.65 14.61 -9.94
N LEU A 456 19.41 14.48 -10.45
CA LEU A 456 18.97 15.16 -11.67
C LEU A 456 18.77 16.66 -11.46
N GLU A 457 18.36 17.09 -10.26
CA GLU A 457 18.30 18.51 -9.89
C GLU A 457 19.71 19.12 -9.75
N LEU A 458 20.65 18.43 -9.11
CA LEU A 458 22.05 18.85 -9.02
C LEU A 458 22.72 18.99 -10.40
N ILE A 459 22.29 18.20 -11.40
CA ILE A 459 22.74 18.34 -12.80
C ILE A 459 22.20 19.64 -13.41
N LYS A 460 20.99 20.08 -13.06
CA LYS A 460 20.44 21.36 -13.52
C LYS A 460 21.18 22.53 -12.88
N GLU A 461 21.47 22.44 -11.59
CA GLU A 461 22.12 23.51 -10.83
C GLU A 461 23.59 23.71 -11.23
N ASN A 462 24.30 22.63 -11.60
CA ASN A 462 25.72 22.66 -11.98
C ASN A 462 25.95 22.62 -13.50
N ASN A 463 24.95 23.01 -14.30
CA ASN A 463 25.09 23.10 -15.75
C ASN A 463 26.00 24.28 -16.13
N ILE A 464 27.03 24.02 -16.93
CA ILE A 464 27.99 25.04 -17.40
C ILE A 464 27.44 25.83 -18.61
N THR A 465 26.39 25.30 -19.27
CA THR A 465 25.88 25.82 -20.55
C THR A 465 24.56 26.60 -20.40
N ASP A 466 24.28 27.51 -21.33
CA ASP A 466 23.04 28.32 -21.40
C ASP A 466 21.84 27.58 -22.02
N TRP A 467 22.02 26.31 -22.40
CA TRP A 467 20.99 25.40 -22.91
C TRP A 467 20.85 24.15 -22.02
N GLY A 468 19.77 23.37 -22.18
CA GLY A 468 19.53 22.17 -21.37
C GLY A 468 18.07 21.97 -20.93
N SER A 469 17.34 21.06 -21.57
CA SER A 469 15.99 20.60 -21.17
C SER A 469 16.02 19.68 -19.95
N ASP A 470 14.91 19.56 -19.21
CA ASP A 470 14.86 18.77 -17.97
C ASP A 470 15.45 17.35 -18.12
N PRO A 471 16.55 16.98 -17.40
CA PRO A 471 17.12 15.64 -17.42
C PRO A 471 16.09 14.54 -17.12
N ALA A 472 15.06 14.83 -16.32
CA ALA A 472 13.99 13.89 -15.99
C ALA A 472 13.14 13.50 -17.22
N SER A 473 13.06 14.34 -18.24
CA SER A 473 12.30 14.03 -19.47
C SER A 473 13.00 13.02 -20.39
N ARG A 474 14.32 12.87 -20.26
CA ARG A 474 15.16 12.03 -21.14
C ARG A 474 15.50 10.67 -20.55
N VAL A 475 15.51 10.58 -19.23
CA VAL A 475 15.79 9.34 -18.52
C VAL A 475 14.56 8.43 -18.64
N PRO A 476 14.71 7.16 -19.06
CA PRO A 476 13.57 6.25 -19.23
C PRO A 476 12.72 6.16 -17.96
N ALA A 477 11.39 6.20 -18.08
CA ALA A 477 10.44 6.18 -16.95
C ALA A 477 10.64 4.99 -15.98
N LYS A 478 11.21 3.89 -16.47
CA LYS A 478 11.62 2.72 -15.67
C LYS A 478 12.71 3.02 -14.62
N VAL A 479 13.54 4.04 -14.86
CA VAL A 479 14.58 4.55 -13.95
C VAL A 479 13.99 5.58 -12.97
N LEU A 480 12.95 6.31 -13.37
CA LEU A 480 12.21 7.29 -12.54
C LEU A 480 11.07 6.67 -11.71
N GLY A 481 10.76 5.40 -11.91
CA GLY A 481 9.69 4.69 -11.19
C GLY A 481 8.27 5.03 -11.65
N GLU A 482 8.09 5.82 -12.70
CA GLU A 482 6.77 6.25 -13.19
C GLU A 482 6.20 5.27 -14.22
N ILE A 483 4.95 4.87 -13.99
CA ILE A 483 4.14 4.10 -14.92
C ILE A 483 3.61 5.07 -15.99
N SER A 484 4.03 4.87 -17.24
CA SER A 484 3.56 5.62 -18.40
C SER A 484 2.03 5.54 -18.53
N THR A 485 1.35 6.68 -18.42
CA THR A 485 -0.08 6.85 -18.69
C THR A 485 -0.25 7.67 -19.95
N ASN A 486 -0.84 7.09 -21.00
CA ASN A 486 -1.44 7.83 -22.10
C ASN A 486 -2.38 6.89 -22.87
N SER A 487 -3.67 6.95 -22.56
CA SER A 487 -4.72 6.47 -23.46
C SER A 487 -6.01 7.24 -23.18
N MET A 488 -6.46 8.01 -24.19
CA MET A 488 -7.73 8.75 -24.21
C MET A 488 -8.93 7.81 -24.01
N LEU A 489 -9.89 8.25 -23.18
CA LEU A 489 -11.17 7.59 -22.97
C LEU A 489 -12.27 8.27 -23.81
N LYS A 490 -13.10 7.50 -24.54
CA LYS A 490 -14.34 7.99 -25.14
C LYS A 490 -15.52 7.56 -24.27
N ILE A 491 -16.50 8.45 -24.12
CA ILE A 491 -17.78 8.18 -23.46
C ILE A 491 -18.90 8.43 -24.46
N ALA A 492 -19.68 7.39 -24.74
CA ALA A 492 -21.03 7.51 -25.29
C ALA A 492 -22.00 6.84 -24.29
N GLY A 493 -23.15 7.47 -24.02
CA GLY A 493 -24.14 6.94 -23.05
C GLY A 493 -23.83 7.18 -21.56
N GLY A 494 -22.78 7.95 -21.25
CA GLY A 494 -22.49 8.40 -19.88
C GLY A 494 -21.83 7.37 -18.97
N SER A 495 -21.12 6.36 -19.49
CA SER A 495 -20.18 5.52 -18.74
C SER A 495 -18.95 5.22 -19.61
N SER A 496 -17.74 5.33 -19.05
CA SER A 496 -16.49 5.12 -19.80
C SER A 496 -16.15 3.63 -19.94
N VAL A 497 -15.74 3.24 -21.14
CA VAL A 497 -15.16 1.92 -21.42
C VAL A 497 -13.77 1.85 -20.81
N ASP A 498 -13.45 0.75 -20.11
CA ASP A 498 -12.13 0.57 -19.51
C ASP A 498 -11.01 0.49 -20.58
N PRO A 499 -9.91 1.25 -20.48
CA PRO A 499 -8.81 1.20 -21.46
C PRO A 499 -8.14 -0.16 -21.53
N ALA A 500 -8.18 -0.95 -20.46
CA ALA A 500 -7.59 -2.28 -20.41
C ALA A 500 -8.36 -3.31 -21.24
N CYS A 501 -9.52 -2.97 -21.83
CA CYS A 501 -10.27 -3.89 -22.68
C CYS A 501 -9.54 -4.30 -23.97
N GLY A 502 -8.50 -3.55 -24.37
CA GLY A 502 -7.71 -3.83 -25.58
C GLY A 502 -8.46 -3.59 -26.90
N LEU A 503 -9.69 -3.08 -26.83
CA LEU A 503 -10.51 -2.68 -27.98
C LEU A 503 -10.33 -1.20 -28.26
N ASN A 504 -10.68 -0.80 -29.49
CA ASN A 504 -10.59 0.60 -29.90
C ASN A 504 -11.69 1.39 -29.18
N ILE A 505 -11.35 2.01 -28.04
CA ILE A 505 -12.26 2.70 -27.09
C ILE A 505 -13.21 3.67 -27.81
N ASN A 506 -12.77 4.24 -28.94
CA ASN A 506 -13.54 5.18 -29.73
C ASN A 506 -14.73 4.57 -30.51
N LYS A 507 -14.89 3.25 -30.54
CA LYS A 507 -15.92 2.52 -31.31
C LYS A 507 -16.89 1.71 -30.45
N PHE A 508 -16.77 1.77 -29.13
CA PHE A 508 -17.58 0.97 -28.21
C PHE A 508 -18.15 1.84 -27.10
N HIS A 509 -19.34 1.50 -26.63
CA HIS A 509 -19.98 2.11 -25.47
C HIS A 509 -20.49 1.04 -24.50
N VAL A 510 -20.73 1.43 -23.24
CA VAL A 510 -21.30 0.52 -22.25
C VAL A 510 -22.78 0.34 -22.55
N TYR A 511 -23.25 -0.92 -22.60
CA TYR A 511 -24.64 -1.23 -22.88
C TYR A 511 -25.56 -0.69 -21.77
N VAL A 512 -26.60 0.01 -22.19
CA VAL A 512 -27.67 0.53 -21.34
C VAL A 512 -28.99 -0.07 -21.82
N ASP A 513 -29.72 -0.69 -20.89
CA ASP A 513 -31.00 -1.33 -21.20
C ASP A 513 -32.13 -0.29 -21.37
N PRO A 514 -33.28 -0.63 -21.99
CA PRO A 514 -34.41 0.28 -22.16
C PRO A 514 -34.96 0.86 -20.84
N ASN A 515 -34.76 0.16 -19.72
CA ASN A 515 -35.09 0.62 -18.36
C ASN A 515 -34.02 1.58 -17.77
N ASN A 516 -33.10 2.09 -18.60
CA ASN A 516 -31.96 2.92 -18.22
C ASN A 516 -31.00 2.25 -17.21
N ILE A 517 -30.97 0.91 -17.20
CA ILE A 517 -30.08 0.12 -16.36
C ILE A 517 -28.75 -0.09 -17.10
N LYS A 518 -27.66 0.37 -16.50
CA LYS A 518 -26.33 0.22 -17.07
C LYS A 518 -25.69 -1.10 -16.65
N TYR A 519 -25.19 -1.85 -17.62
CA TYR A 519 -24.52 -3.14 -17.37
C TYR A 519 -23.02 -2.95 -17.12
N THR A 520 -22.70 -2.30 -16.01
CA THR A 520 -21.34 -2.09 -15.51
C THR A 520 -21.35 -2.20 -13.99
N VAL A 521 -20.36 -2.89 -13.42
CA VAL A 521 -20.22 -2.99 -11.97
C VAL A 521 -18.74 -3.14 -11.58
N VAL A 522 -18.36 -2.50 -10.47
CA VAL A 522 -17.08 -2.70 -9.82
C VAL A 522 -17.35 -3.34 -8.47
N LEU A 523 -16.74 -4.49 -8.25
CA LEU A 523 -16.86 -5.25 -7.01
C LEU A 523 -15.53 -5.18 -6.24
N SER A 524 -15.60 -5.12 -4.92
CA SER A 524 -14.44 -5.16 -4.02
C SER A 524 -14.55 -6.28 -3.00
N LEU A 525 -13.41 -6.76 -2.52
CA LEU A 525 -13.31 -7.74 -1.46
C LEU A 525 -12.03 -7.49 -0.66
N THR A 526 -12.19 -7.08 0.59
CA THR A 526 -11.08 -6.94 1.53
C THR A 526 -11.25 -7.89 2.71
N ASP A 527 -10.19 -8.62 3.04
CA ASP A 527 -10.10 -9.48 4.22
C ASP A 527 -8.69 -9.30 4.81
N VAL A 528 -8.62 -8.57 5.93
CA VAL A 528 -7.38 -8.26 6.65
C VAL A 528 -6.67 -9.53 7.11
N VAL A 529 -7.44 -10.54 7.55
CA VAL A 529 -6.89 -11.79 8.08
C VAL A 529 -6.37 -12.68 6.97
N ALA A 530 -7.08 -12.76 5.85
CA ALA A 530 -6.66 -13.51 4.67
C ALA A 530 -5.68 -12.73 3.77
N GLN A 531 -5.32 -11.50 4.13
CA GLN A 531 -4.41 -10.61 3.39
C GLN A 531 -4.87 -10.33 1.95
N LYS A 532 -6.18 -10.29 1.74
CA LYS A 532 -6.80 -10.04 0.44
C LYS A 532 -7.30 -8.61 0.36
N ASN A 533 -7.03 -7.98 -0.76
CA ASN A 533 -7.52 -6.65 -1.12
C ASN A 533 -7.73 -6.62 -2.63
N SER A 534 -8.84 -7.20 -3.06
CA SER A 534 -9.11 -7.53 -4.46
C SER A 534 -10.25 -6.70 -5.04
N TYR A 535 -10.15 -6.40 -6.33
CA TYR A 535 -11.25 -5.84 -7.12
C TYR A 535 -11.65 -6.79 -8.25
N TYR A 536 -12.90 -6.68 -8.68
CA TYR A 536 -13.44 -7.35 -9.86
C TYR A 536 -14.39 -6.41 -10.60
N LYS A 537 -14.00 -5.97 -11.79
CA LYS A 537 -14.77 -5.08 -12.66
C LYS A 537 -15.37 -5.87 -13.82
N MET A 538 -16.63 -5.58 -14.14
CA MET A 538 -17.37 -6.21 -15.23
C MET A 538 -18.09 -5.15 -16.05
N GLN A 539 -18.03 -5.23 -17.37
CA GLN A 539 -18.75 -4.33 -18.28
C GLN A 539 -19.28 -5.10 -19.50
N VAL A 540 -20.51 -4.80 -19.91
CA VAL A 540 -21.05 -5.20 -21.21
C VAL A 540 -20.83 -4.03 -22.18
N LEU A 541 -20.14 -4.29 -23.27
CA LEU A 541 -19.80 -3.31 -24.30
C LEU A 541 -20.58 -3.61 -25.57
N GLU A 542 -21.12 -2.57 -26.21
CA GLU A 542 -21.77 -2.61 -27.52
C GLU A 542 -20.94 -1.76 -28.51
N ALA A 543 -20.76 -2.23 -29.74
CA ALA A 543 -20.06 -1.46 -30.77
C ALA A 543 -20.99 -0.41 -31.39
N ASP A 544 -20.46 0.79 -31.65
CA ASP A 544 -21.20 1.91 -32.28
C ASP A 544 -21.56 1.58 -33.75
N ASP A 545 -20.64 0.89 -34.46
CA ASP A 545 -20.74 0.62 -35.89
C ASP A 545 -21.57 -0.64 -36.22
N LYS A 546 -21.69 -1.59 -35.27
CA LYS A 546 -22.33 -2.92 -35.48
C LYS A 546 -23.01 -3.36 -34.18
N ARG A 547 -24.16 -4.05 -34.25
CA ARG A 547 -24.83 -4.68 -33.08
C ARG A 547 -24.06 -5.92 -32.55
N GLU A 548 -22.79 -5.73 -32.24
CA GLU A 548 -21.92 -6.73 -31.64
C GLU A 548 -21.70 -6.41 -30.15
N TYR A 549 -21.75 -7.44 -29.31
CA TYR A 549 -21.67 -7.31 -27.87
C TYR A 549 -20.43 -8.01 -27.33
N TRP A 550 -19.77 -7.40 -26.35
CA TRP A 550 -18.59 -7.94 -25.70
C TRP A 550 -18.77 -7.89 -24.18
N LEU A 551 -18.28 -8.93 -23.51
CA LEU A 551 -18.19 -8.98 -22.05
C LEU A 551 -16.74 -8.74 -21.65
N PHE A 552 -16.49 -7.62 -20.99
CA PHE A 552 -15.20 -7.28 -20.42
C PHE A 552 -15.18 -7.59 -18.92
N THR A 553 -14.13 -8.25 -18.47
CA THR A 553 -13.88 -8.56 -17.06
C THR A 553 -12.44 -8.23 -16.70
N SER A 554 -12.23 -7.58 -15.57
CA SER A 554 -10.90 -7.20 -15.06
C SER A 554 -10.83 -7.49 -13.58
N TRP A 555 -9.76 -8.11 -13.12
CA TRP A 555 -9.62 -8.50 -11.71
C TRP A 555 -8.16 -8.42 -11.27
N GLY A 556 -7.96 -8.20 -9.97
CA GLY A 556 -6.62 -8.11 -9.43
C GLY A 556 -6.59 -7.61 -8.00
N ARG A 557 -5.38 -7.34 -7.51
CA ARG A 557 -5.17 -6.66 -6.23
C ARG A 557 -5.22 -5.14 -6.48
N ILE A 558 -5.95 -4.42 -5.63
CA ILE A 558 -6.16 -2.98 -5.75
C ILE A 558 -4.79 -2.26 -5.67
N GLY A 559 -4.54 -1.31 -6.56
CA GLY A 559 -3.32 -0.50 -6.54
C GLY A 559 -2.02 -1.17 -6.99
N THR A 560 -2.08 -2.40 -7.52
CA THR A 560 -0.89 -3.11 -8.02
C THR A 560 -1.04 -3.62 -9.45
N ASN A 561 0.07 -3.98 -10.09
CA ASN A 561 0.04 -4.66 -11.40
C ASN A 561 -0.34 -6.14 -11.29
N ILE A 562 -0.72 -6.63 -10.10
CA ILE A 562 -1.18 -8.00 -9.89
C ILE A 562 -2.64 -8.09 -10.31
N GLY A 563 -2.92 -8.90 -11.33
CA GLY A 563 -4.24 -9.04 -11.91
C GLY A 563 -4.19 -9.46 -13.37
N ASN A 564 -5.37 -9.58 -13.97
CA ASN A 564 -5.52 -9.81 -15.39
C ASN A 564 -6.87 -9.28 -15.88
N PHE A 565 -7.06 -9.25 -17.19
CA PHE A 565 -8.32 -8.94 -17.81
C PHE A 565 -8.66 -9.99 -18.88
N ASP A 566 -9.93 -10.07 -19.23
CA ASP A 566 -10.46 -10.94 -20.28
C ASP A 566 -11.62 -10.23 -20.98
N THR A 567 -11.53 -10.12 -22.30
CA THR A 567 -12.53 -9.49 -23.16
C THR A 567 -13.06 -10.55 -24.12
N LYS A 568 -14.33 -10.94 -23.97
CA LYS A 568 -14.95 -12.00 -24.77
C LYS A 568 -16.08 -11.47 -25.64
N LYS A 569 -16.00 -11.75 -26.94
CA LYS A 569 -17.09 -11.48 -27.88
C LYS A 569 -18.27 -12.41 -27.61
N CYS A 570 -19.48 -11.84 -27.62
CA CYS A 570 -20.73 -12.55 -27.43
C CYS A 570 -21.53 -12.58 -28.74
N ASN A 571 -22.23 -13.70 -28.99
CA ASN A 571 -22.96 -13.91 -30.24
C ASN A 571 -24.28 -13.13 -30.32
N SER A 572 -24.82 -12.71 -29.17
CA SER A 572 -26.08 -11.96 -29.07
C SER A 572 -26.15 -11.09 -27.82
N ARG A 573 -27.01 -10.07 -27.84
CA ARG A 573 -27.31 -9.18 -26.69
C ARG A 573 -27.74 -9.98 -25.46
N GLY A 574 -28.74 -10.84 -25.62
CA GLY A 574 -29.25 -11.68 -24.54
C GLY A 574 -28.20 -12.64 -23.98
N GLY A 575 -27.29 -13.15 -24.83
CA GLY A 575 -26.16 -13.97 -24.40
C GLY A 575 -25.17 -13.20 -23.53
N ALA A 576 -24.86 -11.95 -23.89
CA ALA A 576 -23.97 -11.09 -23.11
C ALA A 576 -24.55 -10.74 -21.73
N ILE A 577 -25.83 -10.34 -21.70
CA ILE A 577 -26.56 -10.01 -20.46
C ILE A 577 -26.63 -11.22 -19.54
N LYS A 578 -27.08 -12.37 -20.05
CA LYS A 578 -27.19 -13.60 -19.25
C LYS A 578 -25.85 -14.00 -18.65
N ARG A 579 -24.76 -13.91 -19.44
CA ARG A 579 -23.42 -14.25 -18.96
C ARG A 579 -22.90 -13.26 -17.93
N PHE A 580 -23.24 -11.99 -18.06
CA PHE A 580 -22.95 -10.97 -17.06
C PHE A 580 -23.69 -11.28 -15.74
N GLU A 581 -24.98 -11.59 -15.80
CA GLU A 581 -25.81 -11.92 -14.63
C GLU A 581 -25.35 -13.21 -13.94
N GLU A 582 -25.01 -14.25 -14.72
CA GLU A 582 -24.43 -15.49 -14.21
C GLU A 582 -23.11 -15.24 -13.49
N LEU A 583 -22.22 -14.44 -14.08
CA LEU A 583 -20.92 -14.13 -13.49
C LEU A 583 -21.08 -13.25 -12.24
N PHE A 584 -22.01 -12.28 -12.26
CA PHE A 584 -22.34 -11.48 -11.09
C PHE A 584 -22.81 -12.38 -9.94
N ARG A 585 -23.79 -13.27 -10.20
CA ARG A 585 -24.29 -14.22 -9.22
C ARG A 585 -23.22 -15.19 -8.73
N GLU A 586 -22.28 -15.62 -9.58
CA GLU A 586 -21.14 -16.45 -9.16
C GLU A 586 -20.23 -15.70 -8.17
N LYS A 587 -19.97 -14.41 -8.39
CA LYS A 587 -19.05 -13.60 -7.58
C LYS A 587 -19.69 -13.03 -6.31
N THR A 588 -20.99 -12.73 -6.33
CA THR A 588 -21.70 -12.06 -5.24
C THR A 588 -22.73 -12.95 -4.53
N GLN A 589 -23.19 -14.04 -5.15
CA GLN A 589 -24.33 -14.86 -4.73
C GLN A 589 -25.67 -14.10 -4.62
N ASN A 590 -25.77 -12.94 -5.26
CA ASN A 590 -26.99 -12.16 -5.36
C ASN A 590 -27.43 -12.06 -6.83
N ASP A 591 -28.73 -11.92 -7.06
CA ASP A 591 -29.26 -11.71 -8.41
C ASP A 591 -29.10 -10.25 -8.83
N TRP A 592 -28.74 -10.02 -10.10
CA TRP A 592 -28.52 -8.68 -10.65
C TRP A 592 -29.78 -7.79 -10.58
N ASN A 593 -30.95 -8.39 -10.78
CA ASN A 593 -32.24 -7.70 -10.77
C ASN A 593 -32.62 -7.19 -9.38
N ASN A 594 -32.11 -7.81 -8.30
CA ASN A 594 -32.39 -7.42 -6.92
C ASN A 594 -31.21 -6.68 -6.26
N ARG A 595 -30.45 -5.90 -7.04
CA ARG A 595 -29.29 -5.14 -6.54
C ARG A 595 -29.65 -4.13 -5.44
N GLY A 596 -30.89 -3.67 -5.36
CA GLY A 596 -31.35 -2.72 -4.33
C GLY A 596 -31.47 -3.33 -2.93
N GLN A 597 -31.53 -4.66 -2.80
CA GLN A 597 -31.52 -5.39 -1.52
C GLN A 597 -30.31 -6.31 -1.43
N PHE A 598 -29.13 -5.79 -1.76
CA PHE A 598 -27.90 -6.57 -1.76
C PHE A 598 -27.58 -7.09 -0.35
N LYS A 599 -27.39 -8.41 -0.20
CA LYS A 599 -26.92 -9.02 1.06
C LYS A 599 -25.51 -9.51 0.91
N LYS A 600 -24.61 -9.06 1.78
CA LYS A 600 -23.21 -9.48 1.72
C LYS A 600 -23.10 -10.94 2.12
N VAL A 601 -22.37 -11.72 1.33
CA VAL A 601 -22.06 -13.11 1.64
C VAL A 601 -20.57 -13.27 1.98
N PRO A 602 -20.20 -14.08 2.99
CA PRO A 602 -18.81 -14.37 3.33
C PRO A 602 -17.97 -14.84 2.13
N GLU A 603 -16.71 -14.38 2.05
CA GLU A 603 -15.76 -14.64 0.94
C GLU A 603 -16.20 -14.18 -0.47
N ARG A 604 -17.38 -13.57 -0.60
CA ARG A 604 -17.91 -13.02 -1.87
C ARG A 604 -17.69 -11.52 -1.96
N TYR A 605 -17.66 -11.02 -3.19
CA TYR A 605 -17.43 -9.60 -3.43
C TYR A 605 -18.65 -8.74 -3.07
N TYR A 606 -18.40 -7.47 -2.77
CA TYR A 606 -19.41 -6.44 -2.55
C TYR A 606 -19.42 -5.45 -3.73
N PRO A 607 -20.58 -5.09 -4.30
CA PRO A 607 -20.67 -4.11 -5.37
C PRO A 607 -20.53 -2.69 -4.83
N LEU A 608 -19.68 -1.90 -5.46
CA LEU A 608 -19.50 -0.49 -5.14
C LEU A 608 -20.44 0.36 -5.99
N GLU A 609 -21.13 1.30 -5.33
CA GLU A 609 -22.01 2.25 -5.97
C GLU A 609 -21.18 3.38 -6.57
N MET A 610 -20.82 3.22 -7.84
CA MET A 610 -20.10 4.25 -8.57
C MET A 610 -21.06 5.13 -9.36
N ASP A 611 -21.01 6.44 -9.13
CA ASP A 611 -21.69 7.41 -9.97
C ASP A 611 -20.95 7.55 -11.29
N ASN A 612 -21.70 7.44 -12.38
CA ASN A 612 -21.11 7.21 -13.68
C ASN A 612 -20.13 8.30 -14.10
N ALA A 613 -18.98 7.85 -14.62
CA ALA A 613 -17.94 8.64 -15.24
C ALA A 613 -18.51 9.63 -16.25
N ILE A 614 -18.31 10.92 -15.99
CA ILE A 614 -18.03 11.88 -17.04
C ILE A 614 -16.52 12.08 -16.93
N ASP A 615 -15.78 11.57 -17.90
CA ASP A 615 -14.42 12.05 -18.15
C ASP A 615 -14.55 13.48 -18.62
N PHE A 616 -13.66 14.33 -18.12
CA PHE A 616 -13.59 15.74 -18.46
C PHE A 616 -13.64 15.84 -19.99
N GLY A 617 -14.65 16.53 -20.51
CA GLY A 617 -14.69 16.85 -21.92
C GLY A 617 -13.40 17.55 -22.27
N SER A 618 -12.47 16.81 -22.87
CA SER A 618 -11.08 17.19 -23.10
C SER A 618 -10.30 17.60 -21.83
N ASN A 619 -9.02 17.26 -21.76
CA ASN A 619 -8.05 18.22 -21.22
C ASN A 619 -8.07 19.43 -22.16
N GLU A 620 -9.15 20.20 -22.19
CA GLU A 620 -9.08 21.58 -22.62
C GLU A 620 -8.15 22.19 -21.57
N ILE A 621 -6.89 22.35 -21.94
CA ILE A 621 -5.91 23.07 -21.16
C ILE A 621 -6.58 24.42 -20.90
N LEU A 622 -7.09 24.63 -19.67
CA LEU A 622 -7.73 25.87 -19.29
C LEU A 622 -6.62 26.93 -19.33
N ALA A 623 -6.50 27.57 -20.49
CA ALA A 623 -5.53 28.61 -20.74
C ALA A 623 -6.21 29.95 -20.53
N VAL A 624 -5.46 30.88 -19.93
CA VAL A 624 -5.92 32.26 -19.76
C VAL A 624 -6.29 32.80 -21.13
N SER A 625 -7.52 33.32 -21.26
CA SER A 625 -8.06 33.82 -22.52
C SER A 625 -8.37 35.30 -22.38
N ASP A 626 -7.83 36.09 -23.31
CA ASP A 626 -8.13 37.53 -23.40
C ASP A 626 -9.57 37.81 -23.87
N LYS A 627 -10.30 36.78 -24.33
CA LYS A 627 -11.72 36.89 -24.73
C LYS A 627 -12.70 36.67 -23.57
N CYS A 628 -12.22 36.43 -22.36
CA CYS A 628 -13.06 36.25 -21.18
C CYS A 628 -13.31 37.59 -20.49
N ALA A 629 -14.54 37.87 -20.09
CA ALA A 629 -14.91 39.08 -19.36
C ALA A 629 -14.34 39.15 -17.92
N LEU A 630 -13.76 38.07 -17.41
CA LEU A 630 -13.17 37.99 -16.07
C LEU A 630 -11.74 38.50 -16.05
N ASP A 631 -11.35 39.13 -14.94
CA ASP A 631 -9.98 39.53 -14.68
C ASP A 631 -8.98 38.38 -14.84
N LYS A 632 -7.82 38.65 -15.46
CA LYS A 632 -6.76 37.64 -15.65
C LYS A 632 -6.33 36.97 -14.34
N SER A 633 -6.42 37.69 -13.21
CA SER A 633 -6.14 37.14 -11.88
C SER A 633 -7.19 36.14 -11.42
N VAL A 634 -8.47 36.40 -11.69
CA VAL A 634 -9.59 35.50 -11.36
C VAL A 634 -9.57 34.29 -12.28
N GLN A 635 -9.27 34.46 -13.57
CA GLN A 635 -9.07 33.34 -14.49
C GLN A 635 -7.99 32.37 -13.99
N LYS A 636 -6.83 32.89 -13.55
CA LYS A 636 -5.75 32.07 -12.97
C LYS A 636 -6.18 31.36 -11.67
N LEU A 637 -7.02 32.00 -10.85
CA LEU A 637 -7.57 31.37 -9.65
C LEU A 637 -8.46 30.18 -10.03
N ILE A 638 -9.41 30.37 -10.96
CA ILE A 638 -10.31 29.31 -11.42
C ILE A 638 -9.54 28.16 -12.04
N ILE A 639 -8.55 28.41 -12.89
CA ILE A 639 -7.68 27.37 -13.46
C ILE A 639 -7.02 26.54 -12.36
N LYS A 640 -6.54 27.19 -11.29
CA LYS A 640 -5.86 26.51 -10.19
C LYS A 640 -6.80 25.74 -9.27
N LEU A 641 -8.00 26.25 -9.02
CA LEU A 641 -9.02 25.58 -8.20
C LEU A 641 -9.58 24.33 -8.89
N PHE A 642 -9.73 24.40 -10.21
CA PHE A 642 -10.30 23.34 -11.05
C PHE A 642 -9.24 22.43 -11.70
N ASP A 643 -8.02 22.37 -11.16
CA ASP A 643 -6.96 21.50 -11.68
C ASP A 643 -7.14 20.04 -11.24
N VAL A 644 -7.49 19.19 -12.20
CA VAL A 644 -7.68 17.75 -12.03
C VAL A 644 -6.38 17.06 -11.59
N LYS A 645 -5.21 17.55 -12.01
CA LYS A 645 -3.93 16.94 -11.61
C LYS A 645 -3.69 17.10 -10.12
N THR A 646 -3.97 18.29 -9.58
CA THR A 646 -3.90 18.56 -8.14
C THR A 646 -4.91 17.71 -7.35
N MET A 647 -6.11 17.50 -7.87
CA MET A 647 -7.10 16.59 -7.26
C MET A 647 -6.60 15.14 -7.24
N ASN A 648 -6.07 14.63 -8.36
CA ASN A 648 -5.53 13.27 -8.44
C ASN A 648 -4.30 13.06 -7.56
N LYS A 649 -3.41 14.07 -7.45
CA LYS A 649 -2.27 14.04 -6.53
C LYS A 649 -2.75 13.90 -5.09
N THR A 650 -3.74 14.71 -4.70
CA THR A 650 -4.36 14.66 -3.36
C THR A 650 -4.94 13.27 -3.04
N LEU A 651 -5.64 12.66 -4.00
CA LEU A 651 -6.19 11.31 -3.84
C LEU A 651 -5.09 10.24 -3.67
N THR A 652 -3.99 10.40 -4.40
CA THR A 652 -2.84 9.48 -4.34
C THR A 652 -2.12 9.58 -2.99
N GLU A 653 -1.99 10.79 -2.41
CA GLU A 653 -1.44 11.00 -1.06
C GLU A 653 -2.21 10.23 0.02
N PHE A 654 -3.51 10.01 -0.16
CA PHE A 654 -4.34 9.23 0.76
C PHE A 654 -4.35 7.72 0.48
N GLU A 655 -3.39 7.23 -0.31
CA GLU A 655 -3.27 5.82 -0.69
C GLU A 655 -4.49 5.31 -1.46
N LEU A 656 -5.17 6.15 -2.23
CA LEU A 656 -6.28 5.72 -3.06
C LEU A 656 -5.82 5.47 -4.51
N ASP A 657 -6.32 4.40 -5.12
CA ASP A 657 -5.96 4.00 -6.49
C ASP A 657 -6.76 4.79 -7.53
N THR A 658 -6.25 5.94 -7.96
CA THR A 658 -6.87 6.79 -9.01
C THR A 658 -6.88 6.15 -10.40
N VAL A 659 -6.06 5.12 -10.66
CA VAL A 659 -5.85 4.55 -11.99
C VAL A 659 -6.89 3.47 -12.29
N LYS A 660 -7.05 2.49 -11.39
CA LYS A 660 -8.06 1.44 -11.59
C LYS A 660 -9.44 1.89 -11.15
N MET A 661 -9.49 2.88 -10.25
CA MET A 661 -10.69 3.42 -9.67
C MET A 661 -10.61 4.94 -9.67
N PRO A 662 -11.06 5.63 -10.74
CA PRO A 662 -11.13 7.08 -10.73
C PRO A 662 -12.10 7.56 -9.64
N LEU A 663 -11.56 7.90 -8.46
CA LEU A 663 -12.32 8.10 -7.21
C LEU A 663 -13.20 9.36 -7.18
N GLY A 664 -13.24 10.14 -8.26
CA GLY A 664 -14.30 11.13 -8.48
C GLY A 664 -15.70 10.52 -8.69
N GLN A 665 -15.86 9.21 -8.45
CA GLN A 665 -17.03 8.41 -8.77
C GLN A 665 -17.60 7.65 -7.57
N LEU A 666 -17.03 7.77 -6.37
CA LEU A 666 -17.67 7.21 -5.17
C LEU A 666 -18.95 8.00 -4.88
N SER A 667 -20.07 7.30 -4.74
CA SER A 667 -21.34 7.93 -4.39
C SER A 667 -21.30 8.54 -2.99
N LYS A 668 -22.05 9.62 -2.79
CA LYS A 668 -22.22 10.26 -1.47
C LYS A 668 -22.77 9.27 -0.43
N THR A 669 -23.66 8.36 -0.83
CA THR A 669 -24.22 7.29 0.03
C THR A 669 -23.11 6.38 0.57
N GLN A 670 -22.16 6.00 -0.28
CA GLN A 670 -21.04 5.16 0.10
C GLN A 670 -20.04 5.86 1.02
N ILE A 671 -19.79 7.16 0.82
CA ILE A 671 -18.97 7.97 1.72
C ILE A 671 -19.63 8.09 3.10
N ILE A 672 -20.95 8.32 3.15
CA ILE A 672 -21.72 8.36 4.40
C ILE A 672 -21.67 7.02 5.13
N ALA A 673 -21.83 5.90 4.42
CA ALA A 673 -21.69 4.57 5.01
C ALA A 673 -20.29 4.33 5.59
N GLY A 674 -19.24 4.87 4.93
CA GLY A 674 -17.87 4.87 5.44
C GLY A 674 -17.73 5.59 6.79
N TYR A 675 -18.36 6.76 6.94
CA TYR A 675 -18.40 7.49 8.21
C TYR A 675 -19.10 6.71 9.33
N THR A 676 -20.24 6.08 9.03
CA THR A 676 -20.96 5.26 10.01
C THR A 676 -20.07 4.14 10.56
N ILE A 677 -19.28 3.51 9.70
CA ILE A 677 -18.34 2.45 10.12
C ILE A 677 -17.19 3.02 10.95
N LEU A 678 -16.63 4.19 10.59
CA LEU A 678 -15.59 4.81 11.42
C LEU A 678 -16.12 5.19 12.81
N SER A 679 -17.37 5.64 12.91
CA SER A 679 -18.04 5.91 14.19
C SER A 679 -18.26 4.63 15.01
N GLU A 680 -18.61 3.52 14.36
CA GLU A 680 -18.71 2.20 14.98
C GLU A 680 -17.35 1.71 15.52
N VAL A 681 -16.29 1.82 14.70
CA VAL A 681 -14.90 1.51 15.11
C VAL A 681 -14.49 2.33 16.31
N GLN A 682 -14.79 3.63 16.31
CA GLN A 682 -14.47 4.52 17.41
C GLN A 682 -15.15 4.08 18.71
N ALA A 683 -16.47 3.79 18.66
CA ALA A 683 -17.20 3.33 19.82
C ALA A 683 -16.65 2.00 20.38
N LEU A 684 -16.16 1.12 19.51
CA LEU A 684 -15.51 -0.14 19.92
C LEU A 684 -14.17 0.11 20.65
N ILE A 685 -13.36 1.07 20.18
CA ILE A 685 -12.09 1.42 20.84
C ILE A 685 -12.33 2.09 22.20
N ASP A 686 -13.32 2.98 22.28
CA ASP A 686 -13.65 3.72 23.51
C ASP A 686 -14.22 2.78 24.61
N SER A 687 -14.78 1.62 24.24
CA SER A 687 -15.48 0.71 25.16
C SER A 687 -14.60 -0.21 26.03
N GLU A 688 -13.27 -0.20 25.89
CA GLU A 688 -12.25 -1.06 26.55
C GLU A 688 -12.46 -2.59 26.45
N SER A 689 -13.67 -3.10 26.16
CA SER A 689 -13.95 -4.49 25.83
C SER A 689 -13.62 -4.75 24.36
N THR A 690 -12.34 -4.82 24.02
CA THR A 690 -11.91 -5.05 22.64
C THR A 690 -12.19 -6.49 22.22
N GLU A 691 -13.41 -6.79 21.79
CA GLU A 691 -13.65 -7.95 20.94
C GLU A 691 -12.91 -7.69 19.61
N LYS A 692 -11.63 -8.10 19.54
CA LYS A 692 -10.77 -7.94 18.35
C LYS A 692 -11.47 -8.38 17.06
N VAL A 693 -12.42 -9.30 17.15
CA VAL A 693 -13.20 -9.79 16.01
C VAL A 693 -14.16 -8.73 15.46
N LYS A 694 -14.87 -7.96 16.31
CA LYS A 694 -15.73 -6.85 15.86
C LYS A 694 -14.90 -5.73 15.22
N LEU A 695 -13.70 -5.47 15.73
CA LEU A 695 -12.79 -4.49 15.15
C LEU A 695 -12.31 -4.91 13.75
N ILE A 696 -11.93 -6.19 13.59
CA ILE A 696 -11.57 -6.77 12.29
C ILE A 696 -12.75 -6.67 11.32
N ASP A 697 -13.98 -6.89 11.80
CA ASP A 697 -15.20 -6.78 11.00
C ASP A 697 -15.44 -5.38 10.45
N ALA A 698 -15.44 -4.38 11.34
CA ALA A 698 -15.61 -3.00 10.95
C ALA A 698 -14.46 -2.54 10.02
N THR A 699 -13.23 -3.01 10.27
CA THR A 699 -12.08 -2.75 9.39
C THR A 699 -12.28 -3.35 7.98
N ASN A 700 -12.72 -4.61 7.89
CA ASN A 700 -13.00 -5.27 6.61
C ASN A 700 -14.12 -4.54 5.84
N ARG A 701 -15.18 -4.12 6.54
CA ARG A 701 -16.28 -3.32 5.97
C ARG A 701 -15.78 -2.00 5.41
N PHE A 702 -14.98 -1.27 6.18
CA PHE A 702 -14.42 0.03 5.79
C PHE A 702 -13.58 -0.08 4.51
N PHE A 703 -12.58 -0.97 4.47
CA PHE A 703 -11.69 -1.12 3.31
C PHE A 703 -12.34 -1.84 2.12
N THR A 704 -13.46 -2.53 2.31
CA THR A 704 -14.26 -3.03 1.19
C THR A 704 -15.06 -1.89 0.56
N LEU A 705 -15.66 -1.01 1.36
CA LEU A 705 -16.42 0.15 0.86
C LEU A 705 -15.52 1.24 0.30
N ILE A 706 -14.34 1.48 0.87
CA ILE A 706 -13.41 2.50 0.41
C ILE A 706 -12.12 1.78 -0.02
N PRO A 707 -11.95 1.50 -1.32
CA PRO A 707 -10.80 0.79 -1.83
C PRO A 707 -9.50 1.57 -1.62
N HIS A 708 -8.54 0.95 -0.96
CA HIS A 708 -7.22 1.53 -0.69
C HIS A 708 -6.12 0.74 -1.38
N ASN A 709 -5.05 1.43 -1.74
CA ASN A 709 -3.82 0.89 -2.28
C ASN A 709 -2.80 0.64 -1.17
N PHE A 710 -2.69 -0.60 -0.72
CA PHE A 710 -1.63 -1.03 0.20
C PHE A 710 -0.44 -1.69 -0.53
N GLY A 711 -0.41 -1.64 -1.86
CA GLY A 711 0.58 -2.36 -2.66
C GLY A 711 0.53 -3.88 -2.38
N THR A 712 1.70 -4.47 -2.11
CA THR A 712 1.82 -5.86 -1.66
C THR A 712 1.69 -6.03 -0.15
N ASN A 713 1.60 -4.93 0.61
CA ASN A 713 1.44 -4.97 2.06
C ASN A 713 -0.01 -5.27 2.42
N ASN A 714 -0.21 -5.64 3.68
CA ASN A 714 -1.54 -5.95 4.20
C ASN A 714 -2.28 -4.66 4.57
N PRO A 715 -3.63 -4.65 4.43
CA PRO A 715 -4.44 -3.59 5.02
C PRO A 715 -4.17 -3.50 6.53
N PRO A 716 -3.88 -2.30 7.08
CA PRO A 716 -3.68 -2.11 8.50
C PRO A 716 -4.99 -2.28 9.27
N LEU A 717 -4.94 -2.64 10.55
CA LEU A 717 -6.14 -2.61 11.40
C LEU A 717 -6.45 -1.16 11.79
N LEU A 718 -7.74 -0.84 11.95
CA LEU A 718 -8.18 0.46 12.45
C LEU A 718 -8.20 0.45 13.99
N ASP A 719 -7.04 0.25 14.62
CA ASP A 719 -6.89 0.10 16.08
C ASP A 719 -6.42 1.38 16.79
N ASN A 720 -6.00 2.40 16.05
CA ASN A 720 -5.50 3.66 16.59
C ASN A 720 -6.41 4.84 16.20
N MET A 721 -6.67 5.71 17.17
CA MET A 721 -7.39 6.97 17.04
C MET A 721 -6.77 7.92 16.01
N GLU A 722 -5.46 7.91 15.84
CA GLU A 722 -4.77 8.69 14.81
C GLU A 722 -5.10 8.19 13.40
N ILE A 723 -5.20 6.87 13.21
CA ILE A 723 -5.59 6.27 11.93
C ILE A 723 -7.04 6.65 11.63
N ILE A 724 -7.94 6.59 12.61
CA ILE A 724 -9.34 7.01 12.45
C ILE A 724 -9.42 8.49 12.06
N ARG A 725 -8.68 9.38 12.74
CA ARG A 725 -8.63 10.81 12.39
C ARG A 725 -8.13 11.02 10.96
N SER A 726 -7.08 10.28 10.56
CA SER A 726 -6.54 10.34 9.19
C SER A 726 -7.57 9.86 8.15
N LYS A 727 -8.28 8.76 8.42
CA LYS A 727 -9.31 8.20 7.52
C LYS A 727 -10.60 9.04 7.50
N ALA A 728 -10.96 9.71 8.59
CA ALA A 728 -12.05 10.68 8.61
C ALA A 728 -11.71 11.91 7.75
N ALA A 729 -10.50 12.46 7.89
CA ALA A 729 -10.03 13.55 7.05
C ALA A 729 -9.99 13.15 5.56
N LEU A 730 -9.62 11.90 5.25
CA LEU A 730 -9.70 11.36 3.89
C LEU A 730 -11.14 11.43 3.33
N LEU A 731 -12.14 10.98 4.11
CA LEU A 731 -13.54 11.03 3.68
C LEU A 731 -14.04 12.47 3.48
N ASP A 732 -13.61 13.41 4.34
CA ASP A 732 -13.96 14.82 4.20
C ASP A 732 -13.44 15.36 2.85
N ASN A 733 -12.19 15.07 2.51
CA ASN A 733 -11.61 15.49 1.23
C ASN A 733 -12.26 14.79 0.02
N LEU A 734 -12.63 13.50 0.15
CA LEU A 734 -13.36 12.80 -0.91
C LEU A 734 -14.73 13.42 -1.17
N LEU A 735 -15.44 13.80 -0.12
CA LEU A 735 -16.74 14.47 -0.24
C LEU A 735 -16.60 15.82 -0.96
N GLU A 736 -15.59 16.61 -0.62
CA GLU A 736 -15.33 17.89 -1.30
C GLU A 736 -14.96 17.70 -2.78
N ILE A 737 -14.14 16.69 -3.08
CA ILE A 737 -13.78 16.34 -4.46
C ILE A 737 -15.01 15.87 -5.24
N GLU A 738 -15.86 15.00 -4.68
CA GLU A 738 -17.11 14.54 -5.30
C GLU A 738 -18.02 15.73 -5.64
N LEU A 739 -18.13 16.71 -4.74
CA LEU A 739 -18.92 17.91 -4.99
C LEU A 739 -18.34 18.79 -6.10
N ALA A 740 -17.02 18.94 -6.13
CA ALA A 740 -16.35 19.61 -7.24
C ALA A 740 -16.67 18.91 -8.57
N TYR A 741 -16.63 17.58 -8.61
CA TYR A 741 -17.05 16.77 -9.76
C TYR A 741 -18.52 16.96 -10.11
N SER A 742 -19.41 16.96 -9.12
CA SER A 742 -20.85 17.16 -9.33
C SER A 742 -21.17 18.55 -9.89
N LEU A 743 -20.42 19.58 -9.49
CA LEU A 743 -20.49 20.91 -10.12
C LEU A 743 -19.99 20.89 -11.56
N PHE A 744 -18.91 20.16 -11.85
CA PHE A 744 -18.44 19.99 -13.22
C PHE A 744 -19.49 19.38 -14.15
N LYS A 745 -20.28 18.41 -13.66
CA LYS A 745 -21.34 17.74 -14.44
C LYS A 745 -22.43 18.68 -14.95
N ILE A 746 -22.65 19.82 -14.28
CA ILE A 746 -23.67 20.80 -14.69
C ILE A 746 -23.27 21.40 -16.05
N ARG A 747 -24.11 21.22 -17.07
CA ARG A 747 -23.91 21.83 -18.39
C ARG A 747 -24.37 23.28 -18.37
N THR A 748 -23.54 24.17 -18.91
CA THR A 748 -23.84 25.59 -19.09
C THR A 748 -23.78 25.93 -20.58
N ASN A 749 -24.61 26.87 -21.04
CA ASN A 749 -24.64 27.30 -22.44
C ASN A 749 -23.50 28.26 -22.81
N GLU A 750 -22.54 28.49 -21.91
CA GLU A 750 -21.41 29.39 -22.10
C GLU A 750 -20.31 28.76 -22.96
N SER A 751 -19.84 29.51 -23.96
CA SER A 751 -18.79 29.06 -24.88
C SER A 751 -17.38 29.08 -24.28
N ASN A 752 -17.16 29.84 -23.20
CA ASN A 752 -15.86 29.90 -22.53
C ASN A 752 -15.85 28.98 -21.30
N PRO A 753 -15.00 27.95 -21.24
CA PRO A 753 -14.98 26.97 -20.16
C PRO A 753 -14.62 27.58 -18.79
N ILE A 754 -13.81 28.66 -18.76
CA ILE A 754 -13.45 29.35 -17.51
C ILE A 754 -14.64 30.09 -16.94
N LEU A 755 -15.39 30.80 -17.80
CA LEU A 755 -16.58 31.53 -17.39
C LEU A 755 -17.69 30.57 -16.95
N ALA A 756 -17.87 29.47 -17.68
CA ALA A 756 -18.75 28.37 -17.29
C ALA A 756 -18.43 27.87 -15.87
N ASN A 757 -17.16 27.60 -15.57
CA ASN A 757 -16.74 27.13 -14.25
C ASN A 757 -16.89 28.20 -13.17
N TYR A 758 -16.67 29.48 -13.49
CA TYR A 758 -16.91 30.59 -12.57
C TYR A 758 -18.40 30.72 -12.20
N LEU A 759 -19.31 30.72 -13.19
CA LEU A 759 -20.75 30.83 -12.94
C LEU A 759 -21.29 29.66 -12.10
N LYS A 760 -20.73 28.46 -12.26
CA LYS A 760 -21.08 27.29 -11.43
C LYS A 760 -20.79 27.48 -9.95
N LEU A 761 -19.80 28.31 -9.60
CA LEU A 761 -19.47 28.58 -8.19
C LEU A 761 -20.55 29.43 -7.52
N LYS A 762 -21.32 30.24 -8.27
CA LYS A 762 -22.32 31.18 -7.71
C LYS A 762 -21.71 32.16 -6.69
N VAL A 763 -20.54 32.67 -7.03
CA VAL A 763 -19.78 33.61 -6.20
C VAL A 763 -19.28 34.75 -7.06
N ASP A 764 -19.37 35.96 -6.51
CA ASP A 764 -18.68 37.12 -7.04
C ASP A 764 -17.29 37.26 -6.40
N ILE A 765 -16.25 37.23 -7.23
CA ILE A 765 -14.85 37.26 -6.81
C ILE A 765 -14.16 38.44 -7.49
N ALA A 766 -13.77 39.43 -6.69
CA ALA A 766 -13.06 40.62 -7.17
C ALA A 766 -11.63 40.67 -6.61
N LEU A 767 -10.66 41.09 -7.43
CA LEU A 767 -9.28 41.29 -6.95
C LEU A 767 -9.22 42.56 -6.09
N LEU A 768 -8.64 42.44 -4.89
CA LEU A 768 -8.38 43.59 -4.04
C LEU A 768 -7.06 44.26 -4.46
N PRO A 769 -7.04 45.57 -4.77
CA PRO A 769 -5.80 46.28 -5.08
C PRO A 769 -4.86 46.32 -3.89
N ASN A 770 -3.55 46.15 -4.13
CA ASN A 770 -2.52 46.17 -3.08
C ASN A 770 -2.40 47.53 -2.37
N THR A 771 -2.90 48.61 -2.98
CA THR A 771 -2.93 49.97 -2.42
C THR A 771 -4.13 50.21 -1.49
N SER A 772 -5.07 49.26 -1.40
CA SER A 772 -6.27 49.39 -0.56
C SER A 772 -5.92 49.37 0.94
N PRO A 773 -6.59 50.20 1.78
CA PRO A 773 -6.45 50.13 3.23
C PRO A 773 -6.86 48.75 3.79
N GLU A 774 -7.80 48.05 3.13
CA GLU A 774 -8.19 46.68 3.50
C GLU A 774 -7.01 45.71 3.29
N TYR A 775 -6.25 45.85 2.21
CA TYR A 775 -5.08 45.00 1.94
C TYR A 775 -3.98 45.23 2.98
N ALA A 776 -3.72 46.49 3.34
CA ALA A 776 -2.75 46.83 4.37
C ALA A 776 -3.12 46.19 5.73
N MET A 777 -4.40 46.25 6.11
CA MET A 777 -4.91 45.61 7.33
C MET A 777 -4.76 44.09 7.30
N ILE A 778 -5.05 43.44 6.18
CA ILE A 778 -4.89 41.98 6.03
C ILE A 778 -3.42 41.57 6.09
N ASN A 779 -2.53 42.35 5.47
CA ASN A 779 -1.09 42.10 5.49
C ASN A 779 -0.49 42.28 6.89
N GLU A 780 -0.94 43.31 7.62
CA GLU A 780 -0.61 43.50 9.03
C GLU A 780 -1.12 42.32 9.88
N TYR A 781 -2.37 41.91 9.68
CA TYR A 781 -2.96 40.78 10.41
C TYR A 781 -2.16 39.48 10.18
N LEU A 782 -1.78 39.18 8.94
CA LEU A 782 -0.98 38.01 8.59
C LEU A 782 0.44 38.07 9.19
N THR A 783 1.06 39.25 9.20
CA THR A 783 2.43 39.42 9.73
C THR A 783 2.44 39.31 11.26
N ASN A 784 1.50 39.96 11.94
CA ASN A 784 1.48 40.01 13.40
C ASN A 784 1.05 38.68 14.03
N THR A 785 0.12 37.95 13.42
CA THR A 785 -0.44 36.72 14.03
C THR A 785 0.27 35.43 13.63
N HIS A 786 1.55 35.55 13.28
CA HIS A 786 2.41 34.42 13.01
C HIS A 786 2.84 33.74 14.33
N GLY A 787 2.36 32.53 14.58
CA GLY A 787 2.64 31.79 15.82
C GLY A 787 4.14 31.47 16.00
N HIS A 788 4.71 31.80 17.15
CA HIS A 788 6.14 31.65 17.46
C HIS A 788 6.67 30.21 17.29
N THR A 789 5.83 29.20 17.54
CA THR A 789 6.20 27.77 17.33
C THR A 789 6.33 27.39 15.86
N HIS A 790 5.70 28.13 14.95
CA HIS A 790 5.67 27.84 13.51
C HIS A 790 6.67 28.67 12.69
N VAL A 791 7.26 29.73 13.26
CA VAL A 791 8.25 30.59 12.58
C VAL A 791 9.47 29.79 12.10
N LYS A 792 9.86 28.75 12.84
CA LYS A 792 11.04 27.94 12.52
C LYS A 792 10.86 27.01 11.30
N THR A 793 9.62 26.77 10.87
CA THR A 793 9.34 25.85 9.75
C THR A 793 9.07 26.60 8.45
N TYR A 794 8.26 27.66 8.46
CA TYR A 794 7.95 28.43 7.26
C TYR A 794 7.57 29.88 7.57
N THR A 795 7.72 30.75 6.56
CA THR A 795 7.18 32.12 6.54
C THR A 795 6.06 32.23 5.49
N LEU A 796 5.12 33.14 5.70
CA LEU A 796 3.95 33.33 4.83
C LEU A 796 4.04 34.67 4.12
N ASN A 797 3.88 34.66 2.80
CA ASN A 797 3.81 35.86 1.98
C ASN A 797 2.50 35.90 1.19
N ILE A 798 1.76 37.00 1.29
CA ILE A 798 0.55 37.22 0.48
C ILE A 798 0.97 37.42 -0.97
N GLN A 799 0.38 36.65 -1.89
CA GLN A 799 0.50 36.88 -3.34
C GLN A 799 -0.65 37.75 -3.84
N LYS A 800 -1.88 37.38 -3.49
CA LYS A 800 -3.11 38.06 -3.92
C LYS A 800 -4.19 37.92 -2.85
N VAL A 801 -5.05 38.93 -2.77
CA VAL A 801 -6.26 38.93 -1.95
C VAL A 801 -7.46 39.13 -2.85
N PHE A 802 -8.45 38.27 -2.71
CA PHE A 802 -9.71 38.34 -3.43
C PHE A 802 -10.83 38.64 -2.45
N LYS A 803 -11.68 39.61 -2.76
CA LYS A 803 -12.93 39.85 -2.07
C LYS A 803 -13.96 38.85 -2.60
N VAL A 804 -14.66 38.18 -1.69
CA VAL A 804 -15.58 37.10 -2.01
C VAL A 804 -16.96 37.47 -1.50
N VAL A 805 -17.96 37.42 -2.39
CA VAL A 805 -19.36 37.60 -2.06
C VAL A 805 -20.14 36.40 -2.61
N ARG A 806 -20.64 35.56 -1.71
CA ARG A 806 -21.39 34.36 -2.08
C ARG A 806 -22.88 34.67 -2.22
N GLU A 807 -23.52 34.05 -3.21
CA GLU A 807 -24.97 34.16 -3.40
C GLU A 807 -25.74 33.63 -2.17
N GLY A 808 -26.70 34.41 -1.66
CA GLY A 808 -27.56 34.05 -0.52
C GLY A 808 -26.90 34.02 0.87
N GLU A 809 -25.57 34.17 0.97
CA GLU A 809 -24.87 34.15 2.26
C GLU A 809 -25.18 35.40 3.10
N ASP A 810 -25.37 36.55 2.46
CA ASP A 810 -25.70 37.80 3.13
C ASP A 810 -27.09 37.76 3.79
N ASP A 811 -28.06 37.14 3.13
CA ASP A 811 -29.42 36.92 3.66
C ASP A 811 -29.38 35.95 4.84
N ARG A 812 -28.64 34.84 4.69
CA ARG A 812 -28.45 33.84 5.75
C ARG A 812 -27.76 34.42 6.99
N PHE A 813 -26.82 35.34 6.81
CA PHE A 813 -26.08 35.98 7.90
C PHE A 813 -26.85 37.14 8.56
N THR A 814 -27.91 37.67 7.92
CA THR A 814 -28.66 38.83 8.42
C THR A 814 -29.19 38.69 9.86
N PRO A 815 -29.72 37.53 10.31
CA PRO A 815 -30.10 37.34 11.71
C PRO A 815 -28.94 37.54 12.70
N PHE A 816 -27.72 37.22 12.28
CA PHE A 816 -26.51 37.26 13.11
C PHE A 816 -25.76 38.59 13.02
N LYS A 817 -26.11 39.49 12.08
CA LYS A 817 -25.58 40.87 12.02
C LYS A 817 -25.88 41.66 13.31
N LYS A 818 -26.99 41.36 13.99
CA LYS A 818 -27.35 41.97 15.28
C LYS A 818 -26.62 41.34 16.47
N LEU A 819 -26.03 40.16 16.30
CA LEU A 819 -25.33 39.46 17.36
C LEU A 819 -24.00 40.17 17.65
N HIS A 820 -23.67 40.33 18.93
CA HIS A 820 -22.43 40.99 19.37
C HIS A 820 -21.21 40.06 19.19
N ASN A 821 -20.00 40.59 19.40
CA ASN A 821 -18.74 39.83 19.31
C ASN A 821 -18.54 39.14 17.94
N ARG A 822 -18.72 39.91 16.86
CA ARG A 822 -18.37 39.48 15.50
C ARG A 822 -16.88 39.66 15.29
N ARG A 823 -16.20 38.61 14.82
CA ARG A 823 -14.75 38.63 14.62
C ARG A 823 -14.40 38.19 13.20
N LEU A 824 -13.36 38.81 12.65
CA LEU A 824 -12.74 38.36 11.41
C LEU A 824 -11.68 37.30 11.75
N LEU A 825 -11.90 36.05 11.37
CA LEU A 825 -11.06 34.92 11.77
C LEU A 825 -10.55 34.10 10.57
N TRP A 826 -9.41 33.43 10.76
CA TRP A 826 -8.75 32.61 9.76
C TRP A 826 -9.35 31.21 9.68
N HIS A 827 -9.56 30.73 8.46
CA HIS A 827 -9.85 29.33 8.16
C HIS A 827 -8.93 28.85 7.03
N GLY A 828 -8.30 27.69 7.21
CA GLY A 828 -7.44 27.08 6.21
C GLY A 828 -7.94 25.68 5.85
N SER A 829 -7.77 25.31 4.59
CA SER A 829 -8.17 24.00 4.06
C SER A 829 -7.29 23.63 2.87
N ARG A 830 -7.36 22.38 2.40
CA ARG A 830 -6.64 21.96 1.18
C ARG A 830 -7.19 22.69 -0.04
N THR A 831 -6.33 22.96 -1.03
CA THR A 831 -6.71 23.66 -2.27
C THR A 831 -7.91 23.00 -2.98
N THR A 832 -7.99 21.66 -2.96
CA THR A 832 -9.08 20.87 -3.56
C THR A 832 -10.45 21.18 -2.98
N ASN A 833 -10.51 21.62 -1.72
CA ASN A 833 -11.78 21.80 -1.00
C ASN A 833 -12.40 23.17 -1.28
N PHE A 834 -11.63 24.13 -1.80
CA PHE A 834 -12.13 25.49 -2.05
C PHE A 834 -13.22 25.56 -3.11
N VAL A 835 -13.30 24.62 -4.04
CA VAL A 835 -14.42 24.55 -5.01
C VAL A 835 -15.74 24.27 -4.28
N GLY A 836 -15.76 23.30 -3.36
CA GLY A 836 -16.92 23.02 -2.51
C GLY A 836 -17.21 24.14 -1.52
N ILE A 837 -16.18 24.68 -0.87
CA ILE A 837 -16.32 25.78 0.10
C ILE A 837 -16.81 27.07 -0.56
N LEU A 838 -16.42 27.38 -1.80
CA LEU A 838 -16.89 28.56 -2.52
C LEU A 838 -18.29 28.36 -3.11
N SER A 839 -18.70 27.15 -3.45
CA SER A 839 -20.05 26.90 -3.96
C SER A 839 -21.10 26.78 -2.84
N GLN A 840 -20.85 25.98 -1.81
CA GLN A 840 -21.85 25.64 -0.79
C GLN A 840 -21.64 26.33 0.57
N GLY A 841 -20.40 26.72 0.86
CA GLY A 841 -20.01 27.42 2.08
C GLY A 841 -19.21 26.51 2.98
N LEU A 842 -18.81 27.04 4.14
CA LEU A 842 -18.23 26.21 5.19
C LEU A 842 -19.36 25.38 5.83
N ARG A 843 -19.16 24.05 5.85
CA ARG A 843 -20.15 23.09 6.32
C ARG A 843 -19.70 22.40 7.58
N ILE A 844 -20.68 21.97 8.38
CA ILE A 844 -20.43 21.11 9.52
C ILE A 844 -20.32 19.67 9.03
N ALA A 845 -19.40 18.91 9.62
CA ALA A 845 -19.27 17.48 9.33
C ALA A 845 -20.61 16.75 9.51
N PRO A 846 -20.93 15.75 8.67
CA PRO A 846 -22.21 15.07 8.70
C PRO A 846 -22.46 14.36 10.05
N PRO A 847 -23.73 14.13 10.46
CA PRO A 847 -24.07 13.52 11.73
C PRO A 847 -23.51 12.09 11.88
N GLU A 848 -23.23 11.40 10.77
CA GLU A 848 -22.64 10.06 10.75
C GLU A 848 -21.12 10.04 10.96
N ALA A 849 -20.43 11.16 10.75
CA ALA A 849 -18.97 11.26 10.92
C ALA A 849 -18.54 10.99 12.38
N PRO A 850 -17.38 10.37 12.64
CA PRO A 850 -16.91 10.19 14.00
C PRO A 850 -16.61 11.55 14.65
N ALA A 851 -16.90 11.68 15.93
CA ALA A 851 -16.56 12.89 16.69
C ALA A 851 -15.05 12.95 17.03
N THR A 852 -14.33 11.84 16.84
CA THR A 852 -12.88 11.76 17.05
C THR A 852 -12.12 12.37 15.90
N GLY A 853 -11.30 13.36 16.24
CA GLY A 853 -10.74 14.28 15.26
C GLY A 853 -11.04 15.73 15.63
N TYR A 854 -12.24 15.96 16.16
CA TYR A 854 -12.77 17.25 16.53
C TYR A 854 -12.62 17.49 18.04
N MET A 855 -11.70 18.37 18.42
CA MET A 855 -11.40 18.65 19.83
C MET A 855 -12.62 19.16 20.61
N PHE A 856 -13.54 19.82 19.90
CA PHE A 856 -14.71 20.49 20.46
C PHE A 856 -16.04 20.03 19.84
N GLY A 857 -16.06 18.83 19.27
CA GLY A 857 -17.22 18.30 18.55
C GLY A 857 -17.39 18.90 17.15
N LYS A 858 -18.45 18.50 16.46
CA LYS A 858 -18.67 18.83 15.05
C LYS A 858 -19.13 20.27 14.90
N GLY A 859 -18.30 21.11 14.29
CA GLY A 859 -18.59 22.52 14.03
C GLY A 859 -17.63 23.08 13.00
N VAL A 860 -17.78 24.36 12.69
CA VAL A 860 -16.83 25.07 11.82
C VAL A 860 -15.75 25.70 12.70
N TYR A 861 -14.50 25.34 12.44
CA TYR A 861 -13.34 25.74 13.23
C TYR A 861 -12.62 26.94 12.62
N PHE A 862 -12.30 27.91 13.47
CA PHE A 862 -11.57 29.12 13.13
C PHE A 862 -10.44 29.37 14.14
N ALA A 863 -9.41 30.11 13.69
CA ALA A 863 -8.33 30.59 14.54
C ALA A 863 -8.15 32.10 14.37
N ASP A 864 -7.69 32.76 15.42
CA ASP A 864 -7.21 34.15 15.36
C ASP A 864 -5.76 34.25 14.90
N MET A 865 -4.99 33.17 15.05
CA MET A 865 -3.60 33.03 14.57
C MET A 865 -3.53 32.44 13.16
N VAL A 866 -2.90 33.16 12.22
CA VAL A 866 -2.83 32.74 10.81
C VAL A 866 -2.12 31.40 10.61
N THR A 867 -1.01 31.14 11.30
CA THR A 867 -0.21 29.92 11.06
C THR A 867 -0.91 28.66 11.54
N LYS A 868 -1.79 28.77 12.53
CA LYS A 868 -2.60 27.64 12.96
C LYS A 868 -3.54 27.19 11.84
N SER A 869 -4.25 28.12 11.23
CA SER A 869 -5.09 27.85 10.07
C SER A 869 -4.27 27.47 8.83
N ALA A 870 -3.09 28.06 8.64
CA ALA A 870 -2.21 27.77 7.50
C ALA A 870 -1.73 26.31 7.47
N ASN A 871 -1.53 25.67 8.62
CA ASN A 871 -1.15 24.25 8.69
C ASN A 871 -2.19 23.32 8.04
N TYR A 872 -3.47 23.70 8.02
CA TYR A 872 -4.54 22.95 7.35
C TYR A 872 -4.53 23.08 5.82
N CYS A 873 -3.63 23.89 5.26
CA CYS A 873 -3.41 23.96 3.81
C CYS A 873 -2.56 22.79 3.27
N TYR A 874 -1.90 22.02 4.15
CA TYR A 874 -1.04 20.88 3.81
C TYR A 874 0.00 21.18 2.70
N LYS A 875 0.60 22.37 2.75
CA LYS A 875 1.63 22.76 1.79
C LYS A 875 2.97 22.11 2.11
N THR A 876 3.81 21.96 1.09
CA THR A 876 5.12 21.29 1.17
C THR A 876 6.17 22.13 0.46
N VAL A 877 7.45 21.77 0.58
CA VAL A 877 8.54 22.46 -0.12
C VAL A 877 8.37 22.43 -1.64
N PHE A 878 7.70 21.40 -2.18
CA PHE A 878 7.43 21.25 -3.62
C PHE A 878 6.12 21.92 -4.09
N ASP A 879 5.15 22.12 -3.19
CA ASP A 879 3.92 22.87 -3.45
C ASP A 879 3.74 23.95 -2.39
N THR A 880 4.26 25.13 -2.68
CA THR A 880 4.38 26.24 -1.74
C THR A 880 3.18 27.17 -1.74
N VAL A 881 2.27 27.10 -2.72
CA VAL A 881 1.17 28.08 -2.83
C VAL A 881 -0.14 27.49 -2.32
N GLY A 882 -0.66 28.05 -1.23
CA GLY A 882 -1.93 27.68 -0.61
C GLY A 882 -3.00 28.77 -0.68
N PHE A 883 -4.20 28.40 -0.26
CA PHE A 883 -5.35 29.30 -0.16
C PHE A 883 -5.88 29.31 1.27
N MET A 884 -6.30 30.48 1.74
CA MET A 884 -6.86 30.68 3.07
C MET A 884 -8.06 31.61 3.02
N LEU A 885 -8.99 31.46 3.95
CA LEU A 885 -10.17 32.32 4.09
C LEU A 885 -10.04 33.22 5.32
N LEU A 886 -10.56 34.43 5.16
CA LEU A 886 -10.99 35.28 6.27
C LEU A 886 -12.51 35.37 6.26
N CYS A 887 -13.11 34.95 7.38
CA CYS A 887 -14.55 34.92 7.54
C CYS A 887 -14.95 35.85 8.68
N GLU A 888 -16.03 36.61 8.49
CA GLU A 888 -16.76 37.27 9.56
C GLU A 888 -17.59 36.21 10.28
N VAL A 889 -17.28 35.98 11.55
CA VAL A 889 -17.90 34.95 12.39
C VAL A 889 -18.62 35.61 13.54
N ALA A 890 -19.93 35.39 13.64
CA ALA A 890 -20.76 35.91 14.72
C ALA A 890 -20.71 34.99 15.93
N LEU A 891 -19.79 35.26 16.87
CA LEU A 891 -19.54 34.39 18.01
C LEU A 891 -20.57 34.57 19.14
N GLY A 892 -21.11 35.77 19.34
CA GLY A 892 -22.01 36.07 20.45
C GLY A 892 -21.42 35.68 21.81
N ASN A 893 -22.28 35.14 22.68
CA ASN A 893 -21.87 34.54 23.95
C ASN A 893 -21.07 33.25 23.71
N MET A 894 -19.81 33.24 24.16
CA MET A 894 -18.89 32.12 23.97
C MET A 894 -18.82 31.24 25.22
N HIS A 895 -18.93 29.92 25.05
CA HIS A 895 -18.62 28.94 26.08
C HIS A 895 -17.10 28.69 26.11
N ILE A 896 -16.43 29.13 27.17
CA ILE A 896 -14.97 29.06 27.30
C ILE A 896 -14.56 27.69 27.84
N VAL A 897 -13.66 27.02 27.13
CA VAL A 897 -13.11 25.72 27.52
C VAL A 897 -11.59 25.68 27.37
N GLN A 898 -10.93 24.97 28.28
CA GLN A 898 -9.46 24.90 28.38
C GLN A 898 -8.89 23.54 27.93
N ASP A 899 -9.76 22.57 27.72
CA ASP A 899 -9.46 21.21 27.27
C ASP A 899 -10.54 20.73 26.29
N SER A 900 -10.32 19.59 25.65
CA SER A 900 -11.28 18.99 24.72
C SER A 900 -12.63 18.78 25.39
N ASP A 901 -13.68 19.34 24.81
CA ASP A 901 -15.05 19.23 25.32
C ASP A 901 -16.03 19.07 24.15
N LYS A 902 -16.67 17.89 24.11
CA LYS A 902 -17.61 17.49 23.06
C LYS A 902 -19.07 17.63 23.48
N THR A 903 -19.34 18.20 24.65
CA THR A 903 -20.70 18.40 25.15
C THR A 903 -21.49 19.36 24.24
N PRO A 904 -22.83 19.23 24.19
CA PRO A 904 -23.68 20.25 23.57
C PRO A 904 -23.44 21.63 24.20
N LEU A 905 -23.66 22.69 23.42
CA LEU A 905 -23.55 24.05 23.93
C LEU A 905 -24.55 24.30 25.08
N PRO A 906 -24.13 24.95 26.18
CA PRO A 906 -25.05 25.37 27.23
C PRO A 906 -26.12 26.33 26.69
N PRO A 907 -27.34 26.35 27.29
CA PRO A 907 -28.39 27.30 26.91
C PRO A 907 -27.89 28.75 26.95
N GLY A 908 -28.19 29.53 25.90
CA GLY A 908 -27.79 30.94 25.78
C GLY A 908 -26.36 31.19 25.26
N MET A 909 -25.58 30.13 25.01
CA MET A 909 -24.28 30.20 24.33
C MET A 909 -24.44 29.95 22.83
N HIS A 910 -23.70 30.72 22.02
CA HIS A 910 -23.80 30.69 20.55
C HIS A 910 -22.56 30.09 19.89
N SER A 911 -21.42 30.06 20.58
CA SER A 911 -20.18 29.47 20.07
C SER A 911 -19.34 28.92 21.23
N ARG A 912 -18.28 28.18 20.89
CA ARG A 912 -17.32 27.66 21.85
C ARG A 912 -15.95 28.29 21.60
N PHE A 913 -15.26 28.62 22.68
CA PHE A 913 -13.94 29.24 22.66
C PHE A 913 -12.94 28.32 23.36
N GLY A 914 -12.07 27.69 22.58
CA GLY A 914 -10.91 26.95 23.07
C GLY A 914 -9.82 27.92 23.46
N GLU A 915 -9.61 28.12 24.77
CA GLU A 915 -8.67 29.09 25.29
C GLU A 915 -7.22 28.58 25.21
N GLY A 916 -6.42 29.22 24.36
CA GLY A 916 -5.00 28.92 24.17
C GLY A 916 -4.06 29.65 25.14
N GLY A 917 -2.83 29.15 25.22
CA GLY A 917 -1.73 29.79 25.95
C GLY A 917 -1.22 31.08 25.32
N THR A 918 -1.41 31.27 24.01
CA THR A 918 -1.03 32.47 23.25
C THR A 918 -2.26 33.05 22.55
N MET A 919 -2.45 34.37 22.61
CA MET A 919 -3.50 35.10 21.89
C MET A 919 -2.95 36.40 21.27
N PRO A 920 -3.57 36.94 20.20
CA PRO A 920 -3.31 38.32 19.77
C PRO A 920 -3.66 39.32 20.87
N ASN A 921 -2.85 40.37 21.03
CA ASN A 921 -3.07 41.41 22.04
C ASN A 921 -4.46 42.07 21.87
N PRO A 922 -5.40 41.90 22.82
CA PRO A 922 -6.74 42.45 22.69
C PRO A 922 -6.79 43.98 22.68
N ALA A 923 -5.76 44.66 23.21
CA ALA A 923 -5.66 46.12 23.21
C ALA A 923 -5.33 46.69 21.81
N GLU A 924 -4.77 45.88 20.93
CA GLU A 924 -4.41 46.23 19.54
C GLU A 924 -5.49 45.77 18.54
N ASN A 925 -6.67 45.38 19.02
CA ASN A 925 -7.78 44.99 18.16
C ASN A 925 -8.27 46.18 17.35
N ARG A 926 -8.44 45.99 16.05
CA ARG A 926 -9.05 46.99 15.16
C ARG A 926 -10.53 46.67 14.99
N VAL A 927 -11.39 47.66 15.16
CA VAL A 927 -12.84 47.54 14.90
C VAL A 927 -13.14 48.19 13.56
N LEU A 928 -13.81 47.46 12.67
CA LEU A 928 -14.26 47.97 11.37
C LEU A 928 -15.55 48.77 11.52
N ASP A 929 -15.91 49.57 10.50
CA ASP A 929 -17.11 50.42 10.50
C ASP A 929 -18.41 49.62 10.70
N ASP A 930 -18.41 48.34 10.30
CA ASP A 930 -19.52 47.41 10.49
C ASP A 930 -19.56 46.77 11.89
N GLY A 931 -18.68 47.18 12.82
CA GLY A 931 -18.58 46.65 14.18
C GLY A 931 -17.84 45.31 14.31
N THR A 932 -17.24 44.79 13.22
CA THR A 932 -16.44 43.56 13.25
C THR A 932 -15.07 43.82 13.87
N ILE A 933 -14.66 42.93 14.78
CA ILE A 933 -13.37 42.98 15.45
C ILE A 933 -12.34 42.19 14.64
N VAL A 934 -11.21 42.81 14.31
CA VAL A 934 -10.06 42.17 13.68
C VAL A 934 -8.94 42.04 14.73
N PRO A 935 -8.66 40.83 15.23
CA PRO A 935 -7.64 40.61 16.26
C PRO A 935 -6.24 40.53 15.65
N LEU A 936 -5.74 41.67 15.15
CA LEU A 936 -4.46 41.79 14.45
C LEU A 936 -3.26 42.15 15.34
N GLY A 937 -3.46 42.16 16.66
CA GLY A 937 -2.42 42.47 17.65
C GLY A 937 -1.28 41.46 17.68
N LYS A 938 -0.14 41.88 18.20
CA LYS A 938 1.01 40.98 18.37
C LYS A 938 0.71 39.84 19.36
N PRO A 939 1.30 38.65 19.20
CA PRO A 939 0.98 37.50 20.04
C PRO A 939 1.54 37.72 21.46
N ILE A 940 0.68 37.66 22.46
CA ILE A 940 1.04 37.74 23.87
C ILE A 940 0.68 36.43 24.59
N PRO A 941 1.43 36.05 25.63
CA PRO A 941 1.02 34.96 26.49
C PRO A 941 -0.28 35.34 27.20
N ASN A 942 -1.27 34.45 27.14
CA ASN A 942 -2.49 34.55 27.92
C ASN A 942 -2.16 34.31 29.42
N ARG A 943 -2.99 34.79 30.34
CA ARG A 943 -2.79 34.68 31.81
C ARG A 943 -2.36 33.26 32.21
N PRO A 944 -1.36 33.08 33.08
CA PRO A 944 -0.86 31.75 33.44
C PRO A 944 -1.98 30.91 34.07
N CYS A 945 -2.26 29.75 33.48
CA CYS A 945 -3.23 28.78 33.98
C CYS A 945 -2.66 27.37 33.82
N SER A 946 -2.55 26.62 34.92
CA SER A 946 -1.94 25.28 34.97
C SER A 946 -2.76 24.19 34.27
N ARG A 947 -4.01 24.47 33.86
CA ARG A 947 -4.94 23.50 33.25
C ARG A 947 -5.04 23.58 31.71
N ARG A 948 -4.37 24.54 31.06
CA ARG A 948 -4.50 24.71 29.59
C ARG A 948 -3.63 23.72 28.82
N ARG A 949 -4.26 22.98 27.90
CA ARG A 949 -3.58 22.06 26.97
C ARG A 949 -3.39 22.65 25.56
N LEU A 950 -4.11 23.73 25.22
CA LEU A 950 -4.04 24.38 23.91
C LEU A 950 -2.94 25.44 23.85
N LEU A 951 -2.11 25.41 22.81
CA LEU A 951 -1.07 26.44 22.59
C LEU A 951 -1.65 27.76 22.07
N TYR A 952 -2.69 27.69 21.25
CA TYR A 952 -3.32 28.82 20.55
C TYR A 952 -4.83 28.68 20.61
N ASN A 953 -5.55 29.81 20.51
CA ASN A 953 -7.00 29.87 20.55
C ASN A 953 -7.68 29.08 19.41
N GLU A 954 -8.93 28.68 19.64
CA GLU A 954 -9.87 28.17 18.63
C GLU A 954 -11.27 28.72 18.87
N PHE A 955 -11.96 29.05 17.79
CA PHE A 955 -13.35 29.50 17.81
C PHE A 955 -14.18 28.52 16.98
N ILE A 956 -15.24 27.98 17.59
CA ILE A 956 -16.07 26.95 16.98
C ILE A 956 -17.51 27.42 17.00
N VAL A 957 -18.13 27.41 15.82
CA VAL A 957 -19.57 27.67 15.66
C VAL A 957 -20.27 26.40 15.20
N TYR A 958 -21.49 26.20 15.67
CA TYR A 958 -22.30 25.00 15.41
C TYR A 958 -23.49 25.30 14.51
N ASN A 959 -23.54 26.51 13.94
CA ASN A 959 -24.50 26.90 12.91
C ASN A 959 -23.76 27.58 11.75
N GLU A 960 -23.90 27.03 10.55
CA GLU A 960 -23.28 27.53 9.31
C GLU A 960 -23.71 28.97 8.97
N ALA A 961 -24.90 29.38 9.43
CA ALA A 961 -25.42 30.73 9.22
C ALA A 961 -24.68 31.81 10.05
N GLN A 962 -23.89 31.43 11.06
CA GLN A 962 -23.05 32.35 11.84
C GLN A 962 -21.76 32.76 11.10
N VAL A 963 -21.53 32.25 9.89
CA VAL A 963 -20.31 32.45 9.12
C VAL A 963 -20.62 33.18 7.82
N LYS A 964 -19.83 34.23 7.54
CA LYS A 964 -19.81 34.93 6.27
C LYS A 964 -18.38 35.02 5.73
N VAL A 965 -18.13 34.51 4.53
CA VAL A 965 -16.81 34.59 3.89
C VAL A 965 -16.61 36.00 3.34
N LYS A 966 -15.50 36.67 3.67
CA LYS A 966 -15.19 38.03 3.19
C LYS A 966 -14.03 38.06 2.21
N TYR A 967 -12.95 37.34 2.52
CA TYR A 967 -11.74 37.35 1.71
C TYR A 967 -11.19 35.94 1.49
N LEU A 968 -10.65 35.73 0.29
CA LEU A 968 -9.86 34.57 -0.09
C LEU A 968 -8.44 35.04 -0.39
N LEU A 969 -7.47 34.49 0.32
CA LEU A 969 -6.06 34.84 0.20
C LEU A 969 -5.31 33.74 -0.53
N GLN A 970 -4.51 34.13 -1.51
CA GLN A 970 -3.48 33.28 -2.10
C GLN A 970 -2.16 33.56 -1.40
N VAL A 971 -1.62 32.57 -0.69
CA VAL A 971 -0.45 32.72 0.18
C VAL A 971 0.65 31.78 -0.28
N ASN A 972 1.89 32.27 -0.29
CA ASN A 972 3.09 31.50 -0.58
C ASN A 972 3.82 31.13 0.72
N PHE A 973 4.05 29.83 0.92
CA PHE A 973 4.76 29.23 2.03
C PHE A 973 6.25 29.16 1.68
N LYS A 974 7.05 29.97 2.33
CA LYS A 974 8.51 29.95 2.19
C LYS A 974 9.09 29.10 3.33
N TYR A 975 9.41 27.85 3.03
CA TYR A 975 10.08 26.96 3.97
C TYR A 975 11.53 27.42 4.17
N VAL A 976 11.99 27.39 5.42
CA VAL A 976 13.39 27.66 5.74
C VAL A 976 14.15 26.36 5.43
N ASN A 977 15.13 26.39 4.51
CA ASN A 977 15.91 25.21 4.13
C ASN A 977 16.49 24.54 5.39
N ILE A 978 16.14 23.25 5.59
CA ILE A 978 16.72 22.37 6.63
C ILE A 978 17.82 21.54 5.98
#